data_AF-A0A2D6Q7L0-F1
#
_entry.id   AF-A0A2D6Q7L0-F1
#
_cell.length_a   1.000
_cell.length_b   1.000
_cell.length_c   1.000
_cell.angle_alpha   90.00
_cell.angle_beta   90.00
_cell.angle_gamma   90.00
#
_symmetry.space_group_name_H-M   'P 1'
#
loop_
_entity.id
_entity.type
_entity.pdbx_description
1 polymer ?
#
loop_
_entity_poly.entity_id
_entity_poly.type
_entity_poly.pdbx_seq_one_letter_code
_entity_poly.pdbx_strand_id
1 'polypeptide(L)'
;MYAKNLKELSYQDVLEAGGKGASLGEMLQNGFPIPEGFVVLATTFEKFLEQAGIEAEIDSVLSTVKIENMDTVEAASEKIKHLISNATIPKKIANEINNKFAKLDAEFVAVRSSATAEDSSDAAWAGQLDTFLNSTKKDLLLNVQKCWASLFSPRAIFYRFEKKLDKEKVSVAVVVQKMLQSDSSGIAFSVHPVTEDRDQILIEVGLGLGEAIVSGSVTPDSFVISKKDNSIDSKNINTQTRKLVRTDKKGVDWVEISEPLASSQKISDSDLLNLSREVAKIESHYKFPVDVEWAIEDDIIYITQSRPITTLSGKSQNTEDNIPQKGWVKYWEAPLIPMYPFFSLRLDNLNGYLSGFDYPYRQLLLTYSEGIMACYYHSEDLNRFEEFMSQYLQDIDNVKNFEKQIDKLLTQVDEIKKVTLFNTKKVLKLRKIYDEMHVCFGVIKVGGDVYINEDVFNKLLALRKRTEKVYFILENVLREIANQISSETNLKIEEALAMNYEEVLEYFSTKTLASKENLSKRKESLYLHITPNGFVELSQKHAENIIDNSTEQLHSKIVRGQASHKGIVQARVVVIRDFSLQHTFPEGSVLVTGMTDPRFVPLMKKASAIVTDAGGLLCHAAIVSRELKIPCVVGTQNATQAFKDGDLVEVDANIGIVRILKNNDIPKLDWIKFLERRRSCFIYHPFIEAEFFHLKKATGFKYTKHMYKWEGDKGTHYRSASELQESLDHFITAVQEDYPKVITWKDLCLKWDRRANDLIKLFESEKKKSVTINEFKKYYDEFVQILLYTVTIPYLTLSSIDAAIEKGESEQRYASILKEFEPLRGLATHSKLERSMLSHFWNLISQNCNIENVDLIDKLNPKEIIDFTEGIPLPSIEELKQRKKWCVFWHNLETNNISYEYDKEIITEIPVLQEKIVNSKNIISGTTAYPGCVRGTVCRIDNFKDIKKYKKGQIIVSINTNPDLMSALHSAKAIVSDEGGITSHAAIVARELKKPCIIGTKIATKVLKDGDLVEVDANIGIVKILEKNKEIS
;
A
#
# COMPACT_ATOMS: atom_id res chain seq x y z
N MET A 1 -27.45 -35.33 23.44
CA MET A 1 -27.51 -33.88 23.30
C MET A 1 -27.08 -33.53 21.89
N TYR A 2 -27.87 -32.72 21.21
CA TYR A 2 -27.72 -32.31 19.82
C TYR A 2 -27.56 -30.79 19.67
N ALA A 3 -28.00 -30.00 20.65
CA ALA A 3 -27.85 -28.55 20.66
C ALA A 3 -27.58 -28.00 22.06
N LYS A 4 -26.68 -27.00 22.16
CA LYS A 4 -26.33 -26.27 23.40
C LYS A 4 -26.69 -24.80 23.27
N ASN A 5 -27.10 -24.15 24.36
CA ASN A 5 -27.30 -22.70 24.34
C ASN A 5 -25.93 -21.99 24.22
N LEU A 6 -25.87 -20.80 23.62
CA LEU A 6 -24.61 -20.04 23.53
C LEU A 6 -23.99 -19.79 24.91
N LYS A 7 -24.81 -19.50 25.93
CA LYS A 7 -24.36 -19.31 27.31
C LYS A 7 -23.70 -20.54 27.96
N GLU A 8 -23.86 -21.72 27.36
CA GLU A 8 -23.29 -23.00 27.84
C GLU A 8 -21.94 -23.30 27.16
N LEU A 9 -21.44 -22.41 26.29
CA LEU A 9 -20.25 -22.61 25.46
C LEU A 9 -19.17 -21.58 25.79
N SER A 10 -17.91 -21.98 25.61
CA SER A 10 -16.70 -21.19 25.79
C SER A 10 -15.75 -21.34 24.60
N TYR A 11 -14.65 -20.60 24.59
CA TYR A 11 -13.58 -20.75 23.60
C TYR A 11 -12.99 -22.18 23.55
N GLN A 12 -13.12 -22.98 24.61
CA GLN A 12 -12.62 -24.37 24.63
C GLN A 12 -13.50 -25.34 23.82
N ASP A 13 -14.74 -24.93 23.48
CA ASP A 13 -15.73 -25.78 22.83
C ASP A 13 -15.68 -25.72 21.29
N VAL A 14 -14.57 -25.24 20.69
CA VAL A 14 -14.41 -25.10 19.22
C VAL A 14 -14.69 -26.40 18.47
N LEU A 15 -14.27 -27.55 19.02
CA LEU A 15 -14.52 -28.86 18.41
C LEU A 15 -16.01 -29.25 18.40
N GLU A 16 -16.81 -28.74 19.34
CA GLU A 16 -18.24 -29.06 19.43
C GLU A 16 -19.13 -28.02 18.75
N ALA A 17 -18.80 -26.74 18.87
CA ALA A 17 -19.62 -25.61 18.43
C ALA A 17 -19.09 -24.90 17.17
N GLY A 18 -17.93 -25.34 16.67
CA GLY A 18 -17.18 -24.62 15.65
C GLY A 18 -16.62 -23.29 16.17
N GLY A 19 -15.77 -22.66 15.37
CA GLY A 19 -15.06 -21.45 15.76
C GLY A 19 -15.98 -20.27 16.12
N LYS A 20 -16.96 -19.96 15.26
CA LYS A 20 -17.96 -18.90 15.50
C LYS A 20 -18.82 -19.18 16.73
N GLY A 21 -19.32 -20.40 16.88
CA GLY A 21 -20.19 -20.79 17.99
C GLY A 21 -19.48 -20.70 19.34
N ALA A 22 -18.22 -21.14 19.40
CA ALA A 22 -17.39 -21.03 20.60
C ALA A 22 -17.04 -19.58 20.94
N SER A 23 -16.65 -18.77 19.93
CA SER A 23 -16.36 -17.34 20.09
C SER A 23 -17.57 -16.55 20.62
N LEU A 24 -18.77 -16.80 20.06
CA LEU A 24 -20.01 -16.16 20.52
C LEU A 24 -20.39 -16.57 21.95
N GLY A 25 -20.20 -17.84 22.31
CA GLY A 25 -20.44 -18.33 23.67
C GLY A 25 -19.50 -17.68 24.69
N GLU A 26 -18.20 -17.66 24.37
CA GLU A 26 -17.15 -17.00 25.15
C GLU A 26 -17.48 -15.53 25.41
N MET A 27 -17.83 -14.77 24.37
CA MET A 27 -18.18 -13.36 24.52
C MET A 27 -19.46 -13.17 25.37
N LEU A 28 -20.49 -14.01 25.16
CA LEU A 28 -21.73 -13.91 25.93
C LEU A 28 -21.50 -14.18 27.43
N GLN A 29 -20.64 -15.15 27.79
CA GLN A 29 -20.29 -15.44 29.18
C GLN A 29 -19.50 -14.29 29.84
N ASN A 30 -18.74 -13.54 29.06
CA ASN A 30 -17.95 -12.40 29.53
C ASN A 30 -18.70 -11.05 29.45
N GLY A 31 -20.02 -11.08 29.23
CA GLY A 31 -20.89 -9.91 29.33
C GLY A 31 -20.91 -9.00 28.11
N PHE A 32 -20.40 -9.45 26.96
CA PHE A 32 -20.53 -8.72 25.71
C PHE A 32 -21.96 -8.82 25.16
N PRO A 33 -22.46 -7.80 24.43
CA PRO A 33 -23.84 -7.76 23.94
C PRO A 33 -24.01 -8.68 22.72
N ILE A 34 -24.16 -9.97 22.96
CA ILE A 34 -24.40 -10.98 21.93
C ILE A 34 -25.89 -11.29 21.83
N PRO A 35 -26.50 -11.30 20.63
CA PRO A 35 -27.88 -11.75 20.49
C PRO A 35 -28.02 -13.20 20.95
N GLU A 36 -29.09 -13.49 21.69
CA GLU A 36 -29.31 -14.82 22.23
C GLU A 36 -29.42 -15.88 21.11
N GLY A 37 -29.03 -17.10 21.43
CA GLY A 37 -29.02 -18.19 20.47
C GLY A 37 -28.55 -19.51 21.05
N PHE A 38 -28.48 -20.50 20.18
CA PHE A 38 -27.99 -21.84 20.47
C PHE A 38 -27.19 -22.38 19.27
N VAL A 39 -26.38 -23.39 19.53
CA VAL A 39 -25.57 -24.06 18.51
C VAL A 39 -26.04 -25.50 18.37
N VAL A 40 -26.35 -25.89 17.14
CA VAL A 40 -26.48 -27.30 16.74
C VAL A 40 -25.06 -27.85 16.61
N LEU A 41 -24.72 -28.82 17.46
CA LEU A 41 -23.34 -29.28 17.63
C LEU A 41 -22.79 -29.98 16.37
N ALA A 42 -21.49 -29.92 16.16
CA ALA A 42 -20.79 -30.63 15.09
C ALA A 42 -21.06 -32.15 15.12
N THR A 43 -21.12 -32.75 16.32
CA THR A 43 -21.47 -34.17 16.49
C THR A 43 -22.91 -34.51 16.09
N THR A 44 -23.80 -33.52 15.98
CA THR A 44 -25.17 -33.71 15.48
C THR A 44 -25.18 -33.93 13.98
N PHE A 45 -24.31 -33.24 13.25
CA PHE A 45 -24.15 -33.45 11.82
C PHE A 45 -23.65 -34.88 11.53
N GLU A 46 -22.65 -35.36 12.28
CA GLU A 46 -22.15 -36.74 12.17
C GLU A 46 -23.25 -37.77 12.43
N LYS A 47 -24.01 -37.60 13.53
CA LYS A 47 -25.14 -38.49 13.85
C LYS A 47 -26.26 -38.43 12.82
N PHE A 48 -26.45 -37.28 12.17
CA PHE A 48 -27.40 -37.15 11.06
C PHE A 48 -26.95 -37.98 9.86
N LEU A 49 -25.67 -37.90 9.45
CA LEU A 49 -25.15 -38.69 8.34
C LEU A 49 -25.26 -40.20 8.60
N GLU A 50 -24.92 -40.63 9.82
CA GLU A 50 -24.99 -42.02 10.26
C GLU A 50 -26.44 -42.54 10.26
N GLN A 51 -27.35 -41.83 10.95
CA GLN A 51 -28.74 -42.27 11.11
C GLN A 51 -29.57 -42.13 9.84
N ALA A 52 -29.21 -41.22 8.94
CA ALA A 52 -29.82 -41.12 7.62
C ALA A 52 -29.25 -42.17 6.64
N GLY A 53 -28.17 -42.87 7.00
CA GLY A 53 -27.56 -43.90 6.16
C GLY A 53 -26.86 -43.37 4.91
N ILE A 54 -26.43 -42.10 4.92
CA ILE A 54 -25.82 -41.44 3.75
C ILE A 54 -24.30 -41.29 3.86
N GLU A 55 -23.70 -41.55 5.03
CA GLU A 55 -22.25 -41.38 5.26
C GLU A 55 -21.40 -42.17 4.24
N ALA A 56 -21.68 -43.46 4.08
CA ALA A 56 -20.93 -44.32 3.15
C ALA A 56 -21.07 -43.90 1.68
N GLU A 57 -22.23 -43.36 1.29
CA GLU A 57 -22.44 -42.87 -0.08
C GLU A 57 -21.69 -41.56 -0.31
N ILE A 58 -21.68 -40.65 0.68
CA ILE A 58 -20.90 -39.41 0.62
C ILE A 58 -19.41 -39.72 0.49
N ASP A 59 -18.88 -40.64 1.31
CA ASP A 59 -17.48 -41.05 1.25
C ASP A 59 -17.13 -41.69 -0.11
N SER A 60 -18.04 -42.51 -0.65
CA SER A 60 -17.89 -43.08 -1.99
C SER A 60 -17.83 -41.98 -3.06
N VAL A 61 -18.72 -40.98 -3.01
CA VAL A 61 -18.71 -39.87 -3.97
C VAL A 61 -17.44 -39.04 -3.83
N LEU A 62 -17.01 -38.71 -2.62
CA LEU A 62 -15.77 -37.97 -2.37
C LEU A 62 -14.55 -38.74 -2.90
N SER A 63 -14.51 -40.07 -2.80
CA SER A 63 -13.41 -40.88 -3.33
C SER A 63 -13.24 -40.79 -4.86
N THR A 64 -14.26 -40.33 -5.58
CA THR A 64 -14.21 -40.12 -7.04
C THR A 64 -13.67 -38.75 -7.45
N VAL A 65 -13.53 -37.82 -6.49
CA VAL A 65 -13.09 -36.46 -6.75
C VAL A 65 -11.62 -36.45 -7.17
N LYS A 66 -11.34 -35.80 -8.30
CA LYS A 66 -9.99 -35.50 -8.77
C LYS A 66 -9.85 -33.98 -8.82
N ILE A 67 -9.04 -33.41 -7.93
CA ILE A 67 -8.85 -31.95 -7.85
C ILE A 67 -8.31 -31.33 -9.14
N GLU A 68 -7.67 -32.14 -10.00
CA GLU A 68 -7.19 -31.73 -11.31
C GLU A 68 -8.33 -31.58 -12.34
N ASN A 69 -9.52 -32.10 -12.06
CA ASN A 69 -10.69 -32.03 -12.92
C ASN A 69 -11.92 -31.47 -12.18
N MET A 70 -12.22 -30.19 -12.43
CA MET A 70 -13.33 -29.49 -11.79
C MET A 70 -14.71 -30.09 -12.05
N ASP A 71 -14.94 -30.73 -13.21
CA ASP A 71 -16.21 -31.39 -13.47
C ASP A 71 -16.49 -32.51 -12.45
N THR A 72 -15.44 -33.16 -11.91
CA THR A 72 -15.58 -34.19 -10.87
C THR A 72 -15.91 -33.59 -9.50
N VAL A 73 -15.38 -32.41 -9.20
CA VAL A 73 -15.66 -31.66 -7.96
C VAL A 73 -17.10 -31.15 -7.97
N GLU A 74 -17.54 -30.59 -9.09
CA GLU A 74 -18.92 -30.11 -9.29
C GLU A 74 -19.92 -31.26 -9.19
N ALA A 75 -19.70 -32.35 -9.93
CA ALA A 75 -20.57 -33.52 -9.89
C ALA A 75 -20.66 -34.13 -8.49
N ALA A 76 -19.54 -34.21 -7.77
CA ALA A 76 -19.52 -34.68 -6.40
C ALA A 76 -20.29 -33.74 -5.45
N SER A 77 -20.10 -32.43 -5.59
CA SER A 77 -20.82 -31.42 -4.82
C SER A 77 -22.32 -31.51 -5.02
N GLU A 78 -22.78 -31.53 -6.28
CA GLU A 78 -24.21 -31.63 -6.62
C GLU A 78 -24.82 -32.91 -6.03
N LYS A 79 -24.14 -34.05 -6.21
CA LYS A 79 -24.62 -35.33 -5.70
C LYS A 79 -24.69 -35.36 -4.18
N ILE A 80 -23.66 -34.90 -3.48
CA ILE A 80 -23.65 -34.88 -2.01
C ILE A 80 -24.67 -33.90 -1.45
N LYS A 81 -24.78 -32.68 -2.02
CA LYS A 81 -25.82 -31.72 -1.62
C LYS A 81 -27.21 -32.28 -1.82
N HIS A 82 -27.45 -33.02 -2.91
CA HIS A 82 -28.71 -33.71 -3.17
C HIS A 82 -28.99 -34.82 -2.14
N LEU A 83 -27.98 -35.62 -1.76
CA LEU A 83 -28.11 -36.64 -0.70
C LEU A 83 -28.49 -36.01 0.65
N ILE A 84 -27.77 -34.96 1.04
CA ILE A 84 -28.02 -34.27 2.31
C ILE A 84 -29.40 -33.61 2.31
N SER A 85 -29.80 -32.95 1.22
CA SER A 85 -31.07 -32.21 1.16
C SER A 85 -32.29 -33.12 1.15
N ASN A 86 -32.18 -34.35 0.62
CA ASN A 86 -33.29 -35.30 0.58
C ASN A 86 -33.32 -36.26 1.79
N ALA A 87 -32.24 -36.33 2.56
CA ALA A 87 -32.22 -37.12 3.78
C ALA A 87 -33.17 -36.56 4.83
N THR A 88 -33.89 -37.44 5.52
CA THR A 88 -34.82 -37.03 6.59
C THR A 88 -34.05 -36.83 7.89
N ILE A 89 -34.15 -35.65 8.51
CA ILE A 89 -33.56 -35.40 9.83
C ILE A 89 -34.23 -36.30 10.87
N PRO A 90 -33.47 -37.12 11.64
CA PRO A 90 -34.01 -37.96 12.69
C PRO A 90 -34.88 -37.19 13.70
N LYS A 91 -36.04 -37.75 14.08
CA LYS A 91 -37.02 -37.09 14.96
C LYS A 91 -36.43 -36.56 16.26
N LYS A 92 -35.46 -37.27 16.86
CA LYS A 92 -34.80 -36.84 18.11
C LYS A 92 -34.00 -35.54 17.90
N ILE A 93 -33.26 -35.43 16.80
CA ILE A 93 -32.50 -34.24 16.41
C ILE A 93 -33.47 -33.09 16.14
N ALA A 94 -34.48 -33.32 15.30
CA ALA A 94 -35.48 -32.33 14.93
C ALA A 94 -36.24 -31.78 16.15
N ASN A 95 -36.61 -32.65 17.10
CA ASN A 95 -37.30 -32.25 18.32
C ASN A 95 -36.40 -31.40 19.23
N GLU A 96 -35.13 -31.76 19.42
CA GLU A 96 -34.22 -30.99 20.26
C GLU A 96 -33.96 -29.58 19.69
N ILE A 97 -33.73 -29.47 18.38
CA ILE A 97 -33.56 -28.18 17.68
C ILE A 97 -34.83 -27.32 17.82
N ASN A 98 -36.01 -27.89 17.55
CA ASN A 98 -37.27 -27.17 17.68
C ASN A 98 -37.58 -26.75 19.13
N ASN A 99 -37.20 -27.56 20.11
CA ASN A 99 -37.37 -27.24 21.52
C ASN A 99 -36.44 -26.09 21.96
N LYS A 100 -35.21 -26.05 21.46
CA LYS A 100 -34.29 -24.92 21.69
C LYS A 100 -34.78 -23.64 21.01
N PHE A 101 -35.25 -23.74 19.76
CA PHE A 101 -35.88 -22.61 19.06
C PHE A 101 -37.10 -22.06 19.80
N ALA A 102 -38.00 -22.93 20.28
CA ALA A 102 -39.18 -22.50 21.03
C ALA A 102 -38.83 -21.79 22.36
N LYS A 103 -37.68 -22.10 22.96
CA LYS A 103 -37.19 -21.45 24.19
C LYS A 103 -36.46 -20.13 23.93
N LEU A 104 -36.04 -19.86 22.69
CA LEU A 104 -35.37 -18.61 22.31
C LEU A 104 -36.35 -17.43 22.24
N ASP A 105 -37.66 -17.72 22.20
CA ASP A 105 -38.74 -16.70 22.11
C ASP A 105 -38.51 -15.68 20.97
N ALA A 106 -38.05 -16.18 19.82
CA ALA A 106 -37.79 -15.40 18.63
C ALA A 106 -38.66 -15.87 17.47
N GLU A 107 -39.26 -14.93 16.75
CA GLU A 107 -40.00 -15.23 15.52
C GLU A 107 -39.05 -15.54 14.35
N PHE A 108 -37.98 -14.76 14.25
CA PHE A 108 -36.98 -14.84 13.19
C PHE A 108 -35.58 -15.10 13.75
N VAL A 109 -34.83 -15.97 13.08
CA VAL A 109 -33.45 -16.32 13.43
C VAL A 109 -32.52 -16.25 12.22
N ALA A 110 -31.26 -15.93 12.47
CA ALA A 110 -30.16 -16.19 11.55
C ALA A 110 -29.64 -17.62 11.77
N VAL A 111 -29.47 -18.37 10.68
CA VAL A 111 -28.92 -19.74 10.69
C VAL A 111 -27.57 -19.70 9.98
N ARG A 112 -26.48 -19.84 10.74
CA ARG A 112 -25.10 -19.60 10.29
C ARG A 112 -24.27 -20.86 10.48
N SER A 113 -23.56 -21.30 9.46
CA SER A 113 -22.56 -22.36 9.58
C SER A 113 -21.36 -21.93 10.42
N SER A 114 -20.85 -22.85 11.24
CA SER A 114 -19.69 -22.70 12.11
C SER A 114 -18.83 -23.97 12.01
N ALA A 115 -17.79 -23.95 11.19
CA ALA A 115 -16.94 -25.13 10.99
C ALA A 115 -15.93 -25.30 12.15
N THR A 116 -15.62 -26.55 12.48
CA THR A 116 -14.65 -26.89 13.56
C THR A 116 -13.21 -26.57 13.20
N ALA A 117 -12.92 -26.40 11.91
CA ALA A 117 -11.61 -26.07 11.37
C ALA A 117 -11.52 -24.64 10.80
N GLU A 118 -12.52 -23.78 11.07
CA GLU A 118 -12.66 -22.44 10.46
C GLU A 118 -11.67 -21.40 11.01
N ASP A 119 -11.16 -21.60 12.24
CA ASP A 119 -10.39 -20.61 13.01
C ASP A 119 -9.00 -21.12 13.46
N SER A 120 -8.43 -22.15 12.81
CA SER A 120 -7.02 -22.50 13.05
C SER A 120 -6.10 -21.50 12.33
N SER A 121 -4.90 -21.24 12.87
CA SER A 121 -3.90 -20.34 12.26
C SER A 121 -3.52 -20.73 10.83
N ASP A 122 -3.75 -22.00 10.45
CA ASP A 122 -3.38 -22.59 9.16
C ASP A 122 -4.55 -22.80 8.20
N ALA A 123 -5.82 -22.61 8.61
CA ALA A 123 -6.99 -22.85 7.77
C ALA A 123 -8.16 -21.87 8.03
N ALA A 124 -8.15 -20.70 7.38
CA ALA A 124 -9.27 -19.76 7.42
C ALA A 124 -10.36 -20.18 6.41
N TRP A 125 -11.46 -20.79 6.86
CA TRP A 125 -12.62 -21.11 6.00
C TRP A 125 -13.54 -19.90 5.76
N ALA A 126 -12.96 -18.70 5.68
CA ALA A 126 -13.71 -17.44 5.64
C ALA A 126 -14.59 -17.32 4.38
N GLY A 127 -15.89 -17.10 4.60
CA GLY A 127 -16.88 -16.84 3.54
C GLY A 127 -17.14 -18.04 2.61
N GLN A 128 -16.85 -19.27 3.04
CA GLN A 128 -17.02 -20.47 2.21
C GLN A 128 -18.36 -21.21 2.42
N LEU A 129 -19.06 -20.91 3.52
CA LEU A 129 -20.22 -21.66 3.99
C LEU A 129 -21.46 -20.75 4.06
N ASP A 130 -22.64 -21.34 3.87
CA ASP A 130 -23.88 -20.60 3.68
C ASP A 130 -24.44 -20.04 4.99
N THR A 131 -24.94 -18.80 4.92
CA THR A 131 -25.71 -18.14 5.98
C THR A 131 -27.12 -17.84 5.49
N PHE A 132 -28.13 -18.15 6.29
CA PHE A 132 -29.54 -17.88 5.98
C PHE A 132 -30.12 -16.90 6.98
N LEU A 133 -30.37 -15.68 6.51
CA LEU A 133 -30.96 -14.61 7.31
C LEU A 133 -32.50 -14.70 7.34
N ASN A 134 -33.08 -14.22 8.44
CA ASN A 134 -34.52 -14.07 8.62
C ASN A 134 -35.32 -15.37 8.37
N SER A 135 -34.90 -16.44 9.06
CA SER A 135 -35.52 -17.78 9.01
C SER A 135 -36.59 -17.94 10.08
N THR A 136 -37.65 -18.68 9.79
CA THR A 136 -38.73 -18.99 10.74
C THR A 136 -38.65 -20.45 11.21
N LYS A 137 -39.48 -20.84 12.19
CA LYS A 137 -39.64 -22.24 12.64
C LYS A 137 -39.90 -23.22 11.48
N LYS A 138 -40.64 -22.80 10.44
CA LYS A 138 -41.00 -23.66 9.30
C LYS A 138 -39.78 -24.04 8.47
N ASP A 139 -38.84 -23.12 8.33
CA ASP A 139 -37.67 -23.26 7.48
C ASP A 139 -36.39 -23.61 8.26
N LEU A 140 -36.43 -23.56 9.60
CA LEU A 140 -35.27 -23.75 10.47
C LEU A 140 -34.51 -25.04 10.15
N LEU A 141 -35.21 -26.18 10.14
CA LEU A 141 -34.60 -27.49 9.88
C LEU A 141 -34.01 -27.57 8.47
N LEU A 142 -34.71 -27.02 7.48
CA LEU A 142 -34.24 -26.96 6.11
C LEU A 142 -32.96 -26.10 6.00
N ASN A 143 -32.91 -24.96 6.68
CA ASN A 143 -31.74 -24.07 6.63
C ASN A 143 -30.56 -24.64 7.43
N VAL A 144 -30.79 -25.35 8.54
CA VAL A 144 -29.76 -26.13 9.23
C VAL A 144 -29.16 -27.19 8.29
N GLN A 145 -30.02 -27.90 7.57
CA GLN A 145 -29.61 -28.91 6.60
C GLN A 145 -28.86 -28.31 5.40
N LYS A 146 -29.26 -27.12 4.94
CA LYS A 146 -28.50 -26.38 3.92
C LYS A 146 -27.14 -25.93 4.43
N CYS A 147 -27.02 -25.47 5.68
CA CYS A 147 -25.71 -25.20 6.29
C CYS A 147 -24.84 -26.46 6.31
N TRP A 148 -25.39 -27.62 6.65
CA TRP A 148 -24.66 -28.90 6.54
C TRP A 148 -24.24 -29.22 5.11
N ALA A 149 -25.13 -29.01 4.13
CA ALA A 149 -24.83 -29.22 2.72
C ALA A 149 -23.77 -28.25 2.17
N SER A 150 -23.65 -27.06 2.75
CA SER A 150 -22.67 -26.04 2.34
C SER A 150 -21.22 -26.49 2.57
N LEU A 151 -20.98 -27.42 3.51
CA LEU A 151 -19.67 -28.06 3.72
C LEU A 151 -19.20 -28.87 2.49
N PHE A 152 -20.12 -29.20 1.58
CA PHE A 152 -19.84 -29.90 0.34
C PHE A 152 -20.09 -29.02 -0.88
N SER A 153 -19.95 -27.69 -0.76
CA SER A 153 -19.86 -26.81 -1.93
C SER A 153 -18.63 -27.17 -2.79
N PRO A 154 -18.62 -26.86 -4.10
CA PRO A 154 -17.46 -27.15 -4.93
C PRO A 154 -16.18 -26.52 -4.35
N ARG A 155 -16.31 -25.31 -3.78
CA ARG A 155 -15.25 -24.59 -3.07
C ARG A 155 -14.75 -25.33 -1.82
N ALA A 156 -15.67 -25.76 -0.95
CA ALA A 156 -15.34 -26.47 0.28
C ALA A 156 -14.68 -27.83 0.02
N ILE A 157 -15.18 -28.58 -0.99
CA ILE A 157 -14.57 -29.85 -1.43
C ILE A 157 -13.17 -29.59 -1.98
N PHE A 158 -13.02 -28.63 -2.90
CA PHE A 158 -11.72 -28.31 -3.49
C PHE A 158 -10.68 -27.96 -2.41
N TYR A 159 -11.03 -27.05 -1.49
CA TYR A 159 -10.17 -26.62 -0.39
C TYR A 159 -9.75 -27.79 0.51
N ARG A 160 -10.70 -28.66 0.88
CA ARG A 160 -10.44 -29.84 1.71
C ARG A 160 -9.39 -30.76 1.09
N PHE A 161 -9.50 -31.03 -0.21
CA PHE A 161 -8.51 -31.87 -0.89
C PHE A 161 -7.16 -31.16 -1.10
N GLU A 162 -7.15 -29.85 -1.39
CA GLU A 162 -5.92 -29.06 -1.54
C GLU A 162 -5.07 -29.07 -0.26
N LYS A 163 -5.72 -28.89 0.90
CA LYS A 163 -5.08 -28.93 2.22
C LYS A 163 -4.84 -30.35 2.74
N LYS A 164 -5.15 -31.39 1.96
CA LYS A 164 -5.05 -32.82 2.35
C LYS A 164 -5.88 -33.18 3.60
N LEU A 165 -7.00 -32.47 3.79
CA LEU A 165 -7.99 -32.69 4.85
C LEU A 165 -9.11 -33.66 4.39
N ASP A 166 -8.98 -34.27 3.21
CA ASP A 166 -9.95 -35.22 2.64
C ASP A 166 -10.12 -36.47 3.51
N LYS A 167 -9.08 -36.83 4.28
CA LYS A 167 -9.08 -37.96 5.22
C LYS A 167 -9.45 -37.59 6.66
N GLU A 168 -9.51 -36.29 6.97
CA GLU A 168 -9.90 -35.82 8.29
C GLU A 168 -11.42 -35.67 8.37
N LYS A 169 -12.05 -36.04 9.48
CA LYS A 169 -13.47 -35.78 9.70
C LYS A 169 -13.67 -34.29 9.96
N VAL A 170 -13.98 -33.53 8.90
CA VAL A 170 -14.40 -32.13 9.01
C VAL A 170 -15.89 -32.11 9.29
N SER A 171 -16.28 -31.50 10.41
CA SER A 171 -17.67 -31.38 10.84
C SER A 171 -18.07 -29.92 10.92
N VAL A 172 -19.37 -29.66 10.79
CA VAL A 172 -19.92 -28.30 10.81
C VAL A 172 -21.01 -28.20 11.86
N ALA A 173 -20.82 -27.27 12.80
CA ALA A 173 -21.86 -26.83 13.71
C ALA A 173 -22.72 -25.75 13.03
N VAL A 174 -23.93 -25.52 13.55
CA VAL A 174 -24.83 -24.48 13.03
C VAL A 174 -25.28 -23.58 14.17
N VAL A 175 -24.89 -22.31 14.11
CA VAL A 175 -25.33 -21.27 15.04
C VAL A 175 -26.72 -20.81 14.61
N VAL A 176 -27.66 -20.86 15.54
CA VAL A 176 -29.02 -20.33 15.40
C VAL A 176 -29.18 -19.19 16.39
N GLN A 177 -29.26 -17.98 15.88
CA GLN A 177 -29.22 -16.76 16.68
C GLN A 177 -30.44 -15.88 16.38
N LYS A 178 -30.97 -15.18 17.37
CA LYS A 178 -32.06 -14.21 17.17
C LYS A 178 -31.70 -13.23 16.07
N MET A 179 -32.60 -13.03 15.11
CA MET A 179 -32.38 -12.10 14.00
C MET A 179 -32.57 -10.66 14.50
N LEU A 180 -31.63 -9.77 14.17
CA LEU A 180 -31.71 -8.32 14.41
C LEU A 180 -32.15 -7.58 13.13
N GLN A 181 -32.92 -6.50 13.26
CA GLN A 181 -33.24 -5.57 12.17
C GLN A 181 -32.34 -4.39 12.41
N SER A 182 -31.13 -4.48 11.89
CA SER A 182 -30.18 -3.43 12.11
C SER A 182 -30.57 -2.17 11.36
N ASP A 183 -30.56 -1.05 12.06
CA ASP A 183 -30.57 0.28 11.45
C ASP A 183 -29.25 0.50 10.71
N SER A 184 -28.17 0.14 11.39
CA SER A 184 -26.80 0.17 10.88
C SER A 184 -26.02 -1.06 11.32
N SER A 185 -25.11 -1.52 10.47
CA SER A 185 -24.26 -2.67 10.76
C SER A 185 -22.94 -2.54 10.02
N GLY A 186 -21.99 -3.40 10.36
CA GLY A 186 -20.75 -3.49 9.61
C GLY A 186 -19.68 -4.29 10.30
N ILE A 187 -18.45 -3.89 10.02
CA ILE A 187 -17.23 -4.64 10.37
C ILE A 187 -16.29 -3.69 11.11
N ALA A 188 -15.61 -4.17 12.13
CA ALA A 188 -14.58 -3.43 12.83
C ALA A 188 -13.33 -4.28 12.99
N PHE A 189 -12.18 -3.73 12.60
CA PHE A 189 -10.88 -4.32 12.86
C PHE A 189 -10.23 -3.61 14.03
N SER A 190 -9.82 -4.37 15.05
CA SER A 190 -9.09 -3.79 16.17
C SER A 190 -7.69 -3.29 15.78
N VAL A 191 -7.19 -3.62 14.59
CA VAL A 191 -5.93 -3.13 14.04
C VAL A 191 -6.20 -2.70 12.61
N HIS A 192 -5.69 -1.55 12.18
CA HIS A 192 -5.92 -1.09 10.81
C HIS A 192 -5.31 -2.10 9.81
N PRO A 193 -6.11 -2.78 8.95
CA PRO A 193 -5.66 -3.96 8.21
C PRO A 193 -4.66 -3.68 7.06
N VAL A 194 -4.52 -2.42 6.65
CA VAL A 194 -3.57 -1.98 5.60
C VAL A 194 -2.26 -1.44 6.19
N THR A 195 -2.34 -0.49 7.13
CA THR A 195 -1.17 0.10 7.79
C THR A 195 -0.58 -0.83 8.86
N GLU A 196 -1.36 -1.80 9.32
CA GLU A 196 -1.07 -2.66 10.48
C GLU A 196 -0.82 -1.90 11.78
N ASP A 197 -1.30 -0.65 11.86
CA ASP A 197 -1.19 0.17 13.06
C ASP A 197 -2.10 -0.37 14.17
N ARG A 198 -1.47 -0.90 15.23
CA ARG A 198 -2.14 -1.49 16.38
C ARG A 198 -2.77 -0.47 17.32
N ASP A 199 -2.43 0.81 17.17
CA ASP A 199 -3.06 1.91 17.91
C ASP A 199 -4.33 2.43 17.21
N GLN A 200 -4.69 1.87 16.04
CA GLN A 200 -5.85 2.30 15.25
C GLN A 200 -6.90 1.19 15.11
N ILE A 201 -8.17 1.55 15.29
CA ILE A 201 -9.33 0.72 14.98
C ILE A 201 -9.94 1.24 13.67
N LEU A 202 -10.16 0.34 12.71
CA LEU A 202 -10.90 0.65 11.48
C LEU A 202 -12.34 0.16 11.65
N ILE A 203 -13.33 1.03 11.46
CA ILE A 203 -14.76 0.68 11.51
C ILE A 203 -15.38 1.00 10.15
N GLU A 204 -15.97 0.00 9.51
CA GLU A 204 -16.79 0.13 8.30
C GLU A 204 -18.27 0.00 8.65
N VAL A 205 -19.11 0.90 8.12
CA VAL A 205 -20.52 1.03 8.48
C VAL A 205 -21.40 1.17 7.25
N GLY A 206 -22.55 0.49 7.23
CA GLY A 206 -23.62 0.72 6.26
C GLY A 206 -25.00 0.60 6.89
N LEU A 207 -26.02 1.12 6.20
CA LEU A 207 -27.42 1.03 6.64
C LEU A 207 -28.02 -0.34 6.32
N GLY A 208 -28.88 -0.82 7.20
CA GLY A 208 -29.54 -2.13 7.08
C GLY A 208 -28.68 -3.29 7.55
N LEU A 209 -28.94 -4.48 7.02
CA LEU A 209 -28.30 -5.75 7.40
C LEU A 209 -26.86 -5.87 6.87
N GLY A 210 -25.96 -6.41 7.71
CA GLY A 210 -24.51 -6.43 7.46
C GLY A 210 -24.05 -7.27 6.27
N GLU A 211 -24.88 -8.21 5.82
CA GLU A 211 -24.65 -9.03 4.62
C GLU A 211 -24.35 -8.18 3.37
N ALA A 212 -24.94 -6.99 3.26
CA ALA A 212 -24.69 -6.08 2.15
C ALA A 212 -23.22 -5.63 2.09
N ILE A 213 -22.57 -5.48 3.25
CA ILE A 213 -21.18 -5.03 3.37
C ILE A 213 -20.24 -6.22 3.19
N VAL A 214 -20.51 -7.34 3.88
CA VAL A 214 -19.68 -8.56 3.81
C VAL A 214 -19.62 -9.13 2.39
N SER A 215 -20.72 -9.03 1.62
CA SER A 215 -20.77 -9.46 0.21
C SER A 215 -20.13 -8.46 -0.78
N GLY A 216 -19.76 -7.25 -0.34
CA GLY A 216 -19.27 -6.17 -1.21
C GLY A 216 -20.35 -5.55 -2.11
N SER A 217 -21.64 -5.74 -1.77
CA SER A 217 -22.78 -5.25 -2.56
C SER A 217 -23.07 -3.75 -2.37
N VAL A 218 -22.48 -3.13 -1.35
CA VAL A 218 -22.51 -1.69 -1.05
C VAL A 218 -21.12 -1.21 -0.60
N THR A 219 -20.81 0.06 -0.82
CA THR A 219 -19.60 0.70 -0.29
C THR A 219 -19.91 1.33 1.07
N PRO A 220 -19.31 0.86 2.18
CA PRO A 220 -19.59 1.38 3.51
C PRO A 220 -18.93 2.74 3.75
N ASP A 221 -19.41 3.49 4.74
CA ASP A 221 -18.62 4.54 5.38
C ASP A 221 -17.43 3.90 6.10
N SER A 222 -16.31 4.62 6.21
CA SER A 222 -15.10 4.13 6.88
C SER A 222 -14.57 5.16 7.88
N PHE A 223 -14.23 4.69 9.07
CA PHE A 223 -13.76 5.50 10.18
C PHE A 223 -12.48 4.91 10.75
N VAL A 224 -11.48 5.75 11.02
CA VAL A 224 -10.28 5.36 11.77
C VAL A 224 -10.35 6.01 13.14
N ILE A 225 -10.26 5.19 14.19
CA ILE A 225 -10.33 5.61 15.59
C ILE A 225 -8.99 5.35 16.27
N SER A 226 -8.45 6.36 16.94
CA SER A 226 -7.27 6.21 17.79
C SER A 226 -7.63 5.51 19.10
N LYS A 227 -6.92 4.44 19.46
CA LYS A 227 -7.12 3.74 20.75
C LYS A 227 -6.60 4.53 21.95
N LYS A 228 -5.68 5.47 21.74
CA LYS A 228 -4.99 6.19 22.84
C LYS A 228 -5.95 7.07 23.63
N ASP A 229 -6.80 7.78 22.92
CA ASP A 229 -7.73 8.78 23.43
C ASP A 229 -9.17 8.53 22.97
N ASN A 230 -9.41 7.46 22.20
CA ASN A 230 -10.72 7.11 21.66
C ASN A 230 -11.33 8.26 20.85
N SER A 231 -10.52 8.89 20.00
CA SER A 231 -10.91 9.96 19.08
C SER A 231 -11.04 9.47 17.64
N ILE A 232 -11.84 10.18 16.84
CA ILE A 232 -12.00 9.90 15.41
C ILE A 232 -10.88 10.60 14.64
N ASP A 233 -9.93 9.84 14.10
CA ASP A 233 -8.79 10.35 13.33
C ASP A 233 -9.18 10.71 11.90
N SER A 234 -10.03 9.89 11.28
CA SER A 234 -10.53 10.14 9.93
C SER A 234 -11.94 9.59 9.72
N LYS A 235 -12.68 10.25 8.82
CA LYS A 235 -14.02 9.86 8.37
C LYS A 235 -14.06 9.87 6.85
N ASN A 236 -14.56 8.79 6.25
CA ASN A 236 -14.85 8.71 4.83
C ASN A 236 -16.30 8.30 4.64
N ILE A 237 -17.15 9.26 4.22
CA ILE A 237 -18.59 9.06 4.07
C ILE A 237 -18.91 8.76 2.61
N ASN A 238 -19.50 7.59 2.36
CA ASN A 238 -19.86 7.12 1.03
C ASN A 238 -21.38 7.22 0.83
N THR A 239 -21.84 7.40 -0.42
CA THR A 239 -23.29 7.40 -0.70
C THR A 239 -23.79 5.97 -0.82
N GLN A 240 -24.83 5.62 -0.06
CA GLN A 240 -25.48 4.31 -0.08
C GLN A 240 -26.92 4.47 -0.59
N THR A 241 -27.21 4.00 -1.80
CA THR A 241 -28.51 4.19 -2.47
C THR A 241 -29.56 3.14 -2.11
N ARG A 242 -29.15 2.03 -1.49
CA ARG A 242 -30.03 0.92 -1.09
C ARG A 242 -29.53 0.26 0.19
N LYS A 243 -30.44 -0.27 1.01
CA LYS A 243 -30.14 -1.08 2.19
C LYS A 243 -30.87 -2.41 2.12
N LEU A 244 -30.29 -3.41 2.78
CA LEU A 244 -30.90 -4.72 2.91
C LEU A 244 -31.72 -4.76 4.21
N VAL A 245 -32.97 -5.21 4.15
CA VAL A 245 -33.87 -5.28 5.33
C VAL A 245 -34.51 -6.66 5.45
N ARG A 246 -34.97 -7.02 6.64
CA ARG A 246 -35.80 -8.21 6.83
C ARG A 246 -37.15 -8.04 6.15
N THR A 247 -37.73 -9.12 5.65
CA THR A 247 -39.14 -9.14 5.26
C THR A 247 -40.01 -9.67 6.41
N ASP A 248 -41.28 -9.28 6.46
CA ASP A 248 -42.24 -9.76 7.48
C ASP A 248 -42.57 -11.25 7.37
N LYS A 249 -42.00 -11.97 6.39
CA LYS A 249 -42.29 -13.39 6.13
C LYS A 249 -41.04 -14.27 6.19
N LYS A 250 -40.12 -14.09 5.24
CA LYS A 250 -38.93 -14.93 5.08
C LYS A 250 -37.89 -14.21 4.23
N GLY A 251 -36.63 -14.28 4.66
CA GLY A 251 -35.50 -13.74 3.90
C GLY A 251 -35.43 -12.22 3.97
N VAL A 252 -34.73 -11.64 3.00
CA VAL A 252 -34.33 -10.24 3.00
C VAL A 252 -34.64 -9.60 1.65
N ASP A 253 -34.83 -8.29 1.64
CA ASP A 253 -35.09 -7.54 0.41
C ASP A 253 -34.33 -6.21 0.39
N TRP A 254 -34.11 -5.68 -0.82
CA TRP A 254 -33.48 -4.39 -1.03
C TRP A 254 -34.51 -3.28 -0.98
N VAL A 255 -34.22 -2.24 -0.20
CA VAL A 255 -35.02 -1.02 -0.12
C VAL A 255 -34.14 0.17 -0.49
N GLU A 256 -34.65 1.04 -1.35
CA GLU A 256 -33.97 2.29 -1.72
C GLU A 256 -33.91 3.25 -0.53
N ILE A 257 -32.79 3.97 -0.43
CA ILE A 257 -32.57 4.98 0.61
C ILE A 257 -32.77 6.35 -0.03
N SER A 258 -33.69 7.14 0.52
CA SER A 258 -33.94 8.50 0.05
C SER A 258 -32.87 9.48 0.55
N GLU A 259 -32.64 10.54 -0.22
CA GLU A 259 -31.86 11.68 0.26
C GLU A 259 -32.64 12.44 1.37
N PRO A 260 -31.96 13.02 2.38
CA PRO A 260 -30.49 13.13 2.52
C PRO A 260 -29.83 11.92 3.21
N LEU A 261 -30.59 10.88 3.57
CA LEU A 261 -30.10 9.76 4.37
C LEU A 261 -29.07 8.90 3.60
N ALA A 262 -29.19 8.83 2.27
CA ALA A 262 -28.25 8.09 1.42
C ALA A 262 -26.80 8.63 1.52
N SER A 263 -26.64 9.96 1.61
CA SER A 263 -25.33 10.62 1.73
C SER A 263 -24.95 11.04 3.15
N SER A 264 -25.80 10.85 4.17
CA SER A 264 -25.47 11.17 5.55
C SER A 264 -24.57 10.11 6.20
N GLN A 265 -23.89 10.45 7.29
CA GLN A 265 -23.14 9.49 8.11
C GLN A 265 -24.07 8.38 8.63
N LYS A 266 -23.64 7.11 8.52
CA LYS A 266 -24.50 5.94 8.82
C LYS A 266 -24.55 5.53 10.28
N ILE A 267 -23.73 6.11 11.13
CA ILE A 267 -23.70 5.87 12.59
C ILE A 267 -23.49 7.21 13.28
N SER A 268 -23.97 7.40 14.50
CA SER A 268 -23.65 8.61 15.26
C SER A 268 -22.20 8.57 15.77
N ASP A 269 -21.60 9.73 16.03
CA ASP A 269 -20.24 9.77 16.61
C ASP A 269 -20.20 9.12 18.00
N SER A 270 -21.26 9.25 18.80
CA SER A 270 -21.36 8.60 20.10
C SER A 270 -21.37 7.08 19.99
N ASP A 271 -22.16 6.51 19.06
CA ASP A 271 -22.25 5.06 18.90
C ASP A 271 -20.98 4.50 18.29
N LEU A 272 -20.34 5.23 17.38
CA LEU A 272 -19.04 4.87 16.81
C LEU A 272 -17.96 4.77 17.90
N LEU A 273 -17.92 5.73 18.82
CA LEU A 273 -16.98 5.73 19.95
C LEU A 273 -17.35 4.73 21.05
N ASN A 274 -18.62 4.36 21.19
CA ASN A 274 -19.03 3.27 22.07
C ASN A 274 -18.62 1.92 21.47
N LEU A 275 -18.83 1.73 20.17
CA LEU A 275 -18.43 0.54 19.43
C LEU A 275 -16.92 0.33 19.46
N SER A 276 -16.12 1.39 19.27
CA SER A 276 -14.65 1.28 19.34
C SER A 276 -14.17 0.78 20.72
N ARG A 277 -14.84 1.19 21.81
CA ARG A 277 -14.55 0.67 23.16
C ARG A 277 -14.92 -0.79 23.29
N GLU A 278 -16.07 -1.22 22.76
CA GLU A 278 -16.44 -2.63 22.75
C GLU A 278 -15.43 -3.48 21.96
N VAL A 279 -15.01 -3.03 20.78
CA VAL A 279 -13.97 -3.71 19.97
C VAL A 279 -12.63 -3.81 20.73
N ALA A 280 -12.20 -2.73 21.41
CA ALA A 280 -10.98 -2.74 22.22
C ALA A 280 -11.09 -3.69 23.44
N LYS A 281 -12.27 -3.80 24.06
CA LYS A 281 -12.52 -4.77 25.14
C LYS A 281 -12.45 -6.21 24.61
N ILE A 282 -13.01 -6.48 23.44
CA ILE A 282 -12.94 -7.81 22.80
C ILE A 282 -11.48 -8.18 22.49
N GLU A 283 -10.71 -7.26 21.89
CA GLU A 283 -9.27 -7.46 21.66
C GLU A 283 -8.51 -7.72 22.97
N SER A 284 -8.81 -6.96 24.02
CA SER A 284 -8.18 -7.13 25.34
C SER A 284 -8.52 -8.48 25.99
N HIS A 285 -9.75 -8.95 25.80
CA HIS A 285 -10.21 -10.26 26.28
C HIS A 285 -9.44 -11.38 25.60
N TYR A 286 -9.36 -11.35 24.27
CA TYR A 286 -8.70 -12.39 23.48
C TYR A 286 -7.17 -12.27 23.44
N LYS A 287 -6.61 -11.09 23.74
CA LYS A 287 -5.17 -10.77 23.71
C LYS A 287 -4.53 -10.90 22.31
N PHE A 288 -5.34 -10.86 21.27
CA PHE A 288 -4.91 -10.81 19.88
C PHE A 288 -5.82 -9.89 19.07
N PRO A 289 -5.34 -9.32 17.95
CA PRO A 289 -6.17 -8.49 17.07
C PRO A 289 -7.40 -9.22 16.55
N VAL A 290 -8.55 -8.55 16.57
CA VAL A 290 -9.85 -9.12 16.20
C VAL A 290 -10.51 -8.38 15.05
N ASP A 291 -11.19 -9.15 14.21
CA ASP A 291 -12.18 -8.72 13.22
C ASP A 291 -13.57 -9.03 13.78
N VAL A 292 -14.39 -7.99 13.92
CA VAL A 292 -15.67 -8.00 14.62
C VAL A 292 -16.81 -7.59 13.69
N GLU A 293 -17.81 -8.44 13.54
CA GLU A 293 -19.08 -8.07 12.90
C GLU A 293 -20.06 -7.58 13.98
N TRP A 294 -20.75 -6.48 13.69
CA TRP A 294 -21.64 -5.83 14.64
C TRP A 294 -22.89 -5.25 13.95
N ALA A 295 -23.91 -5.00 14.76
CA ALA A 295 -25.20 -4.47 14.34
C ALA A 295 -25.78 -3.56 15.43
N ILE A 296 -26.52 -2.52 15.05
CA ILE A 296 -27.27 -1.66 15.96
C ILE A 296 -28.77 -1.85 15.69
N GLU A 297 -29.52 -2.23 16.71
CA GLU A 297 -30.99 -2.29 16.73
C GLU A 297 -31.47 -1.53 17.96
N ASP A 298 -32.38 -0.56 17.78
CA ASP A 298 -32.95 0.27 18.87
C ASP A 298 -31.88 0.92 19.78
N ASP A 299 -30.85 1.53 19.17
CA ASP A 299 -29.69 2.16 19.84
C ASP A 299 -28.82 1.20 20.69
N ILE A 300 -29.03 -0.12 20.58
CA ILE A 300 -28.22 -1.13 21.26
C ILE A 300 -27.22 -1.73 20.27
N ILE A 301 -25.93 -1.65 20.61
CA ILE A 301 -24.86 -2.31 19.87
C ILE A 301 -24.85 -3.79 20.21
N TYR A 302 -24.99 -4.63 19.20
CA TYR A 302 -24.84 -6.07 19.28
C TYR A 302 -23.62 -6.54 18.50
N ILE A 303 -22.84 -7.44 19.09
CA ILE A 303 -21.75 -8.12 18.42
C ILE A 303 -22.29 -9.44 17.85
N THR A 304 -22.18 -9.61 16.54
CA THR A 304 -22.73 -10.75 15.81
C THR A 304 -21.66 -11.77 15.45
N GLN A 305 -20.38 -11.38 15.44
CA GLN A 305 -19.23 -12.29 15.25
C GLN A 305 -17.92 -11.64 15.74
N SER A 306 -16.96 -12.44 16.18
CA SER A 306 -15.57 -12.02 16.41
C SER A 306 -14.60 -13.15 16.05
N ARG A 307 -13.49 -12.81 15.36
CA ARG A 307 -12.45 -13.76 14.94
C ARG A 307 -11.06 -13.10 14.94
N PRO A 308 -9.96 -13.87 15.04
CA PRO A 308 -8.60 -13.32 14.94
C PRO A 308 -8.31 -12.72 13.56
N ILE A 309 -7.57 -11.62 13.51
CA ILE A 309 -7.00 -11.11 12.25
C ILE A 309 -5.74 -11.92 11.91
N THR A 310 -5.85 -12.84 10.95
CA THR A 310 -4.75 -13.73 10.54
C THR A 310 -3.88 -13.18 9.41
N THR A 311 -4.30 -12.10 8.76
CA THR A 311 -3.59 -11.48 7.63
C THR A 311 -2.53 -10.46 8.03
N LEU A 312 -2.48 -10.07 9.31
CA LEU A 312 -1.40 -9.21 9.80
C LEU A 312 -0.08 -9.92 9.60
N SER A 313 0.96 -9.20 9.17
CA SER A 313 2.24 -9.75 8.76
C SER A 313 3.06 -10.37 9.90
N GLY A 314 2.52 -11.38 10.60
CA GLY A 314 3.26 -12.21 11.55
C GLY A 314 4.02 -11.47 12.64
N LYS A 315 3.68 -10.20 12.91
CA LYS A 315 4.23 -9.43 14.02
C LYS A 315 3.60 -9.94 15.31
N SER A 316 4.05 -11.10 15.80
CA SER A 316 4.24 -11.25 17.24
C SER A 316 5.06 -10.06 17.70
N GLN A 317 4.82 -9.55 18.91
CA GLN A 317 5.72 -8.57 19.53
C GLN A 317 7.13 -9.18 19.60
N ASN A 318 7.89 -9.05 18.51
CA ASN A 318 9.31 -9.22 18.52
C ASN A 318 9.84 -7.93 19.12
N THR A 319 10.79 -8.08 20.01
CA THR A 319 11.67 -7.02 20.54
C THR A 319 12.32 -6.17 19.44
N GLU A 320 12.18 -6.56 18.16
CA GLU A 320 12.53 -5.87 16.91
C GLU A 320 11.69 -4.62 16.56
N ASP A 321 10.44 -4.48 17.06
CA ASP A 321 9.58 -3.31 16.78
C ASP A 321 9.90 -2.10 17.71
N ASN A 322 10.66 -2.30 18.79
CA ASN A 322 11.13 -1.22 19.68
C ASN A 322 12.40 -0.52 19.16
N ILE A 323 12.86 -0.88 17.97
CA ILE A 323 14.07 -0.33 17.35
C ILE A 323 13.63 0.88 16.53
N PRO A 324 14.14 2.10 16.82
CA PRO A 324 13.86 3.26 15.98
C PRO A 324 14.15 2.92 14.53
N GLN A 325 13.23 3.17 13.61
CA GLN A 325 13.47 2.86 12.20
C GLN A 325 14.36 3.92 11.52
N LYS A 326 14.59 5.05 12.19
CA LYS A 326 15.27 6.22 11.67
C LYS A 326 16.30 6.73 12.66
N GLY A 327 17.21 7.59 12.20
CA GLY A 327 18.17 8.27 13.05
C GLY A 327 19.42 7.46 13.37
N TRP A 328 19.66 6.30 12.77
CA TRP A 328 20.90 5.56 12.93
C TRP A 328 22.02 6.12 12.04
N VAL A 329 23.18 6.34 12.65
CA VAL A 329 24.39 6.86 11.99
C VAL A 329 25.44 5.77 11.99
N LYS A 330 25.94 5.43 10.80
CA LYS A 330 27.05 4.50 10.63
C LYS A 330 28.31 5.10 11.24
N TYR A 331 28.81 4.49 12.31
CA TYR A 331 29.94 4.99 13.07
C TYR A 331 31.26 4.36 12.63
N TRP A 332 31.31 3.05 12.38
CA TRP A 332 32.48 2.39 11.78
C TRP A 332 32.10 1.17 10.95
N GLU A 333 33.02 0.77 10.08
CA GLU A 333 32.95 -0.46 9.29
C GLU A 333 34.36 -1.04 9.14
N ALA A 334 34.51 -2.35 9.33
CA ALA A 334 35.79 -3.04 9.18
C ALA A 334 35.61 -4.51 8.78
N PRO A 335 36.54 -5.09 8.00
CA PRO A 335 36.57 -6.52 7.74
C PRO A 335 36.87 -7.27 9.05
N LEU A 336 35.86 -7.91 9.63
CA LEU A 336 35.95 -8.49 10.98
C LEU A 336 35.15 -9.77 11.10
N ILE A 337 35.63 -10.62 12.00
CA ILE A 337 35.11 -11.98 12.21
C ILE A 337 33.94 -11.97 13.21
N PRO A 338 32.88 -12.79 13.05
CA PRO A 338 31.68 -12.79 13.90
C PRO A 338 31.88 -13.31 15.33
N MET A 339 33.12 -13.46 15.83
CA MET A 339 33.37 -13.50 17.27
C MET A 339 33.24 -12.12 17.89
N TYR A 340 33.11 -11.06 17.08
CA TYR A 340 32.92 -9.70 17.57
C TYR A 340 31.67 -9.43 18.44
N PRO A 341 30.61 -10.26 18.50
CA PRO A 341 29.59 -10.17 19.54
C PRO A 341 30.11 -10.42 20.96
N PHE A 342 31.37 -10.88 21.13
CA PHE A 342 32.13 -10.67 22.38
C PHE A 342 32.15 -9.19 22.83
N PHE A 343 31.91 -8.25 21.91
CA PHE A 343 32.15 -6.81 22.04
C PHE A 343 30.91 -5.98 21.80
N SER A 344 29.73 -6.52 22.11
CA SER A 344 28.67 -5.63 22.57
C SER A 344 29.19 -4.98 23.86
N LEU A 345 29.86 -3.84 23.71
CA LEU A 345 30.00 -2.89 24.79
C LEU A 345 28.56 -2.60 25.18
N ARG A 346 28.11 -3.13 26.31
CA ARG A 346 27.02 -2.48 27.04
C ARG A 346 27.67 -1.24 27.62
N LEU A 347 27.43 -0.04 27.08
CA LEU A 347 27.92 1.21 27.69
C LEU A 347 27.20 1.49 29.00
N ASP A 348 26.26 0.65 29.43
CA ASP A 348 25.86 0.50 30.83
C ASP A 348 27.09 0.25 31.74
N ASN A 349 28.17 -0.35 31.20
CA ASN A 349 29.46 -0.51 31.88
C ASN A 349 30.42 0.69 31.71
N LEU A 350 30.09 1.73 30.92
CA LEU A 350 30.94 2.94 30.83
C LEU A 350 30.97 3.71 32.14
N ASN A 351 29.92 3.63 32.97
CA ASN A 351 29.87 4.27 34.28
C ASN A 351 31.06 3.88 35.17
N GLY A 352 31.65 2.69 34.96
CA GLY A 352 32.84 2.22 35.67
C GLY A 352 34.17 2.80 35.15
N TYR A 353 34.19 3.39 33.95
CA TYR A 353 35.40 3.85 33.26
C TYR A 353 35.41 5.35 32.94
N LEU A 354 34.24 5.97 32.76
CA LEU A 354 34.03 7.39 32.50
C LEU A 354 33.14 7.99 33.59
N SER A 355 33.75 8.71 34.53
CA SER A 355 33.01 9.33 35.62
C SER A 355 32.07 10.42 35.07
N GLY A 356 30.79 10.36 35.45
CA GLY A 356 29.78 11.35 35.07
C GLY A 356 29.03 11.07 33.76
N PHE A 357 29.34 9.96 33.08
CA PHE A 357 28.51 9.45 31.98
C PHE A 357 27.46 8.49 32.55
N ASP A 358 26.16 8.70 32.28
CA ASP A 358 25.06 7.85 32.81
C ASP A 358 23.88 7.70 31.83
N TYR A 359 24.16 7.77 30.52
CA TYR A 359 23.09 7.71 29.50
C TYR A 359 23.08 6.37 28.77
N PRO A 360 21.93 5.67 28.70
CA PRO A 360 21.77 4.54 27.81
C PRO A 360 21.77 5.03 26.35
N TYR A 361 22.29 4.22 25.45
CA TYR A 361 22.47 4.53 24.02
C TYR A 361 22.14 3.28 23.21
N ARG A 362 21.64 3.50 22.00
CA ARG A 362 21.14 2.47 21.10
C ARG A 362 22.23 2.12 20.09
N GLN A 363 22.54 0.84 19.94
CA GLN A 363 23.59 0.33 19.05
C GLN A 363 23.07 -0.79 18.14
N LEU A 364 23.43 -0.73 16.86
CA LEU A 364 23.09 -1.72 15.84
C LEU A 364 24.38 -2.21 15.16
N LEU A 365 24.60 -3.53 15.17
CA LEU A 365 25.73 -4.19 14.51
C LEU A 365 25.22 -5.00 13.31
N LEU A 366 25.90 -4.87 12.19
CA LEU A 366 25.59 -5.59 10.96
C LEU A 366 26.84 -6.32 10.48
N THR A 367 26.70 -7.55 10.03
CA THR A 367 27.75 -8.29 9.34
C THR A 367 27.27 -8.63 7.94
N TYR A 368 27.97 -8.13 6.94
CA TYR A 368 27.75 -8.44 5.53
C TYR A 368 28.30 -9.82 5.17
N SER A 369 27.73 -10.44 4.14
CA SER A 369 28.15 -11.75 3.60
C SER A 369 29.64 -11.84 3.22
N GLU A 370 30.29 -10.70 3.01
CA GLU A 370 31.71 -10.58 2.66
C GLU A 370 32.65 -10.57 3.88
N GLY A 371 32.12 -10.76 5.10
CA GLY A 371 32.91 -10.73 6.33
C GLY A 371 33.27 -9.31 6.81
N ILE A 372 32.49 -8.32 6.38
CA ILE A 372 32.62 -6.92 6.80
C ILE A 372 31.56 -6.65 7.88
N MET A 373 31.96 -6.06 8.99
CA MET A 373 31.06 -5.66 10.07
C MET A 373 30.93 -4.13 10.12
N ALA A 374 29.71 -3.64 10.22
CA ALA A 374 29.38 -2.22 10.39
C ALA A 374 28.63 -1.98 11.70
N CYS A 375 28.96 -0.88 12.38
CA CYS A 375 28.34 -0.45 13.63
C CYS A 375 27.63 0.88 13.44
N TYR A 376 26.40 0.96 13.94
CA TYR A 376 25.55 2.14 13.90
C TYR A 376 25.15 2.54 15.32
N TYR A 377 25.09 3.83 15.56
CA TYR A 377 24.53 4.41 16.78
C TYR A 377 23.35 5.29 16.42
N HIS A 378 22.36 5.40 17.30
CA HIS A 378 21.34 6.42 17.11
C HIS A 378 21.96 7.82 17.27
N SER A 379 21.69 8.70 16.32
CA SER A 379 22.23 10.06 16.17
C SER A 379 22.12 10.89 17.45
N GLU A 380 20.96 10.85 18.12
CA GLU A 380 20.75 11.53 19.39
C GLU A 380 21.74 11.07 20.47
N ASP A 381 22.00 9.77 20.53
CA ASP A 381 22.85 9.18 21.56
C ASP A 381 24.33 9.46 21.24
N LEU A 382 24.69 9.44 19.96
CA LEU A 382 26.02 9.82 19.47
C LEU A 382 26.31 11.29 19.75
N ASN A 383 25.36 12.20 19.46
CA ASN A 383 25.51 13.64 19.71
C ASN A 383 25.72 13.93 21.21
N ARG A 384 24.95 13.27 22.08
CA ARG A 384 25.12 13.40 23.55
C ARG A 384 26.48 12.89 24.01
N PHE A 385 26.96 11.80 23.43
CA PHE A 385 28.28 11.26 23.72
C PHE A 385 29.39 12.21 23.26
N GLU A 386 29.30 12.77 22.06
CA GLU A 386 30.26 13.76 21.54
C GLU A 386 30.30 15.02 22.41
N GLU A 387 29.14 15.54 22.84
CA GLU A 387 29.06 16.71 23.72
C GLU A 387 29.73 16.44 25.10
N PHE A 388 29.46 15.29 25.70
CA PHE A 388 30.11 14.86 26.94
C PHE A 388 31.63 14.76 26.76
N MET A 389 32.08 14.08 25.70
CA MET A 389 33.51 13.88 25.42
C MET A 389 34.24 15.21 25.16
N SER A 390 33.57 16.18 24.53
CA SER A 390 34.09 17.53 24.30
C SER A 390 34.44 18.25 25.60
N GLN A 391 33.66 18.05 26.66
CA GLN A 391 33.91 18.63 27.97
C GLN A 391 34.90 17.79 28.77
N TYR A 392 34.76 16.48 28.73
CA TYR A 392 35.57 15.53 29.51
C TYR A 392 37.05 15.55 29.11
N LEU A 393 37.35 15.66 27.81
CA LEU A 393 38.73 15.66 27.28
C LEU A 393 39.45 17.00 27.37
N GLN A 394 38.76 18.09 27.75
CA GLN A 394 39.41 19.37 28.04
C GLN A 394 40.25 19.31 29.33
N ASP A 395 39.90 18.41 30.25
CA ASP A 395 40.71 18.13 31.43
C ASP A 395 41.88 17.18 31.07
N ILE A 396 43.09 17.72 31.14
CA ILE A 396 44.30 16.97 30.80
C ILE A 396 44.58 15.80 31.76
N ASP A 397 44.05 15.82 32.98
CA ASP A 397 44.23 14.72 33.93
C ASP A 397 43.39 13.50 33.55
N ASN A 398 42.25 13.71 32.89
CA ASN A 398 41.48 12.62 32.27
C ASN A 398 42.28 11.93 31.16
N VAL A 399 43.00 12.69 30.34
CA VAL A 399 43.86 12.16 29.27
C VAL A 399 45.03 11.35 29.84
N LYS A 400 45.65 11.81 30.94
CA LYS A 400 46.71 11.07 31.64
C LYS A 400 46.20 9.77 32.28
N ASN A 401 44.95 9.76 32.76
CA ASN A 401 44.35 8.54 33.30
C ASN A 401 44.15 7.49 32.21
N PHE A 402 43.74 7.89 30.99
CA PHE A 402 43.68 6.99 29.84
C PHE A 402 45.04 6.44 29.43
N GLU A 403 46.07 7.27 29.46
CA GLU A 403 47.44 6.83 29.19
C GLU A 403 47.86 5.69 30.14
N LYS A 404 47.61 5.83 31.44
CA LYS A 404 47.86 4.76 32.43
C LYS A 404 47.02 3.51 32.19
N GLN A 405 45.77 3.67 31.78
CA GLN A 405 44.90 2.52 31.45
C GLN A 405 45.43 1.75 30.23
N ILE A 406 45.88 2.45 29.20
CA ILE A 406 46.47 1.83 28.00
C ILE A 406 47.78 1.12 28.35
N ASP A 407 48.61 1.68 29.23
CA ASP A 407 49.83 1.02 29.73
C ASP A 407 49.51 -0.31 30.43
N LYS A 408 48.48 -0.30 31.28
CA LYS A 408 47.98 -1.50 31.96
C LYS A 408 47.46 -2.53 30.95
N LEU A 409 46.69 -2.10 29.94
CA LEU A 409 46.15 -2.99 28.91
C LEU A 409 47.25 -3.65 28.08
N LEU A 410 48.28 -2.90 27.68
CA LEU A 410 49.43 -3.44 26.98
C LEU A 410 50.09 -4.57 27.78
N THR A 411 50.27 -4.37 29.09
CA THR A 411 50.83 -5.40 29.99
C THR A 411 49.94 -6.64 30.07
N GLN A 412 48.63 -6.46 30.21
CA GLN A 412 47.67 -7.58 30.31
C GLN A 412 47.56 -8.37 28.99
N VAL A 413 47.68 -7.69 27.86
CA VAL A 413 47.65 -8.33 26.54
C VAL A 413 48.93 -9.09 26.25
N ASP A 414 50.08 -8.62 26.71
CA ASP A 414 51.34 -9.37 26.63
C ASP A 414 51.31 -10.66 27.48
N GLU A 415 50.57 -10.66 28.61
CA GLU A 415 50.33 -11.89 29.38
C GLU A 415 49.41 -12.86 28.63
N ILE A 416 48.30 -12.36 28.06
CA ILE A 416 47.30 -13.23 27.44
C ILE A 416 47.77 -13.82 26.11
N LYS A 417 48.65 -13.11 25.40
CA LYS A 417 49.34 -13.60 24.19
C LYS A 417 50.19 -14.85 24.43
N LYS A 418 50.59 -15.12 25.67
CA LYS A 418 51.38 -16.31 26.03
C LYS A 418 50.52 -17.54 26.35
N VAL A 419 49.19 -17.39 26.31
CA VAL A 419 48.25 -18.48 26.59
C VAL A 419 48.14 -19.40 25.38
N THR A 420 48.49 -20.67 25.55
CA THR A 420 48.40 -21.68 24.48
C THR A 420 47.09 -22.46 24.48
N LEU A 421 46.40 -22.52 25.61
CA LEU A 421 45.11 -23.22 25.77
C LEU A 421 44.16 -22.40 26.66
N PHE A 422 42.94 -22.21 26.17
CA PHE A 422 41.87 -21.47 26.82
C PHE A 422 40.95 -22.38 27.65
N ASN A 423 40.40 -21.80 28.71
CA ASN A 423 39.38 -22.36 29.58
C ASN A 423 38.44 -21.24 30.04
N THR A 424 37.34 -21.56 30.71
CA THR A 424 36.32 -20.58 31.12
C THR A 424 36.91 -19.37 31.87
N LYS A 425 37.84 -19.60 32.82
CA LYS A 425 38.47 -18.51 33.59
C LYS A 425 39.30 -17.58 32.71
N LYS A 426 40.03 -18.12 31.73
CA LYS A 426 40.85 -17.32 30.80
C LYS A 426 39.97 -16.56 29.80
N VAL A 427 38.88 -17.16 29.34
CA VAL A 427 37.88 -16.50 28.47
C VAL A 427 37.19 -15.34 29.20
N LEU A 428 36.86 -15.51 30.49
CA LEU A 428 36.35 -14.43 31.34
C LEU A 428 37.39 -13.30 31.54
N LYS A 429 38.67 -13.62 31.77
CA LYS A 429 39.74 -12.60 31.86
C LYS A 429 39.89 -11.85 30.54
N LEU A 430 39.83 -12.54 29.40
CA LEU A 430 39.92 -11.95 28.06
C LEU A 430 38.78 -10.96 27.82
N ARG A 431 37.54 -11.30 28.21
CA ARG A 431 36.38 -10.41 28.08
C ARG A 431 36.62 -9.06 28.75
N LYS A 432 37.15 -9.06 29.98
CA LYS A 432 37.43 -7.83 30.72
C LYS A 432 38.48 -6.94 30.05
N ILE A 433 39.55 -7.53 29.51
CA ILE A 433 40.61 -6.80 28.79
C ILE A 433 40.01 -6.13 27.53
N TYR A 434 39.12 -6.83 26.86
CA TYR A 434 38.45 -6.33 25.67
C TYR A 434 37.45 -5.21 25.94
N ASP A 435 36.67 -5.30 27.02
CA ASP A 435 35.76 -4.23 27.44
C ASP A 435 36.57 -2.94 27.72
N GLU A 436 37.67 -3.05 28.50
CA GLU A 436 38.60 -1.94 28.79
C GLU A 436 39.23 -1.33 27.51
N MET A 437 39.63 -2.17 26.55
CA MET A 437 40.21 -1.72 25.27
C MET A 437 39.19 -0.95 24.43
N HIS A 438 37.93 -1.40 24.37
CA HIS A 438 36.91 -0.76 23.56
C HIS A 438 36.57 0.65 24.08
N VAL A 439 36.57 0.85 25.40
CA VAL A 439 36.42 2.19 26.01
C VAL A 439 37.55 3.11 25.56
N CYS A 440 38.80 2.66 25.65
CA CYS A 440 39.96 3.44 25.21
C CYS A 440 39.89 3.80 23.73
N PHE A 441 39.46 2.86 22.87
CA PHE A 441 39.32 3.10 21.43
C PHE A 441 38.20 4.10 21.12
N GLY A 442 37.05 3.99 21.78
CA GLY A 442 35.94 4.93 21.64
C GLY A 442 36.35 6.36 21.99
N VAL A 443 37.08 6.54 23.09
CA VAL A 443 37.58 7.83 23.56
C VAL A 443 38.59 8.45 22.59
N ILE A 444 39.55 7.67 22.11
CA ILE A 444 40.56 8.13 21.14
C ILE A 444 39.91 8.51 19.82
N LYS A 445 38.88 7.76 19.39
CA LYS A 445 38.17 8.01 18.14
C LYS A 445 37.34 9.29 18.20
N VAL A 446 36.45 9.42 19.21
CA VAL A 446 35.62 10.62 19.38
C VAL A 446 36.47 11.85 19.69
N GLY A 447 37.53 11.70 20.47
CA GLY A 447 38.47 12.80 20.72
C GLY A 447 39.20 13.31 19.47
N GLY A 448 39.25 12.51 18.39
CA GLY A 448 39.77 12.97 17.09
C GLY A 448 38.75 13.70 16.23
N ASP A 449 37.46 13.51 16.49
CA ASP A 449 36.34 14.05 15.70
C ASP A 449 35.79 15.38 16.30
N VAL A 450 36.09 15.64 17.58
CA VAL A 450 35.70 16.85 18.33
C VAL A 450 36.80 17.91 18.28
N TYR A 451 36.44 19.21 18.32
CA TYR A 451 37.41 20.31 18.41
C TYR A 451 38.08 20.34 19.79
N ILE A 452 39.38 20.03 19.84
CA ILE A 452 40.19 19.99 21.07
C ILE A 452 41.46 20.84 20.88
N ASN A 453 42.06 21.32 21.98
CA ASN A 453 43.36 21.99 21.94
C ASN A 453 44.45 21.09 21.32
N GLU A 454 45.49 21.72 20.77
CA GLU A 454 46.57 21.06 20.02
C GLU A 454 47.40 20.07 20.87
N ASP A 455 47.61 20.36 22.16
CA ASP A 455 48.38 19.49 23.07
C ASP A 455 47.65 18.17 23.39
N VAL A 456 46.36 18.24 23.67
CA VAL A 456 45.51 17.07 23.92
C VAL A 456 45.36 16.26 22.64
N PHE A 457 45.17 16.93 21.50
CA PHE A 457 45.12 16.29 20.19
C PHE A 457 46.38 15.46 19.89
N ASN A 458 47.56 16.04 20.11
CA ASN A 458 48.84 15.34 19.91
C ASN A 458 49.00 14.13 20.85
N LYS A 459 48.54 14.23 22.10
CA LYS A 459 48.55 13.12 23.06
C LYS A 459 47.60 11.99 22.63
N LEU A 460 46.38 12.31 22.21
CA LEU A 460 45.43 11.31 21.72
C LEU A 460 45.96 10.59 20.46
N LEU A 461 46.62 11.31 19.56
CA LEU A 461 47.27 10.73 18.38
C LEU A 461 48.38 9.74 18.76
N ALA A 462 49.19 10.07 19.78
CA ALA A 462 50.21 9.16 20.29
C ALA A 462 49.60 7.91 20.95
N LEU A 463 48.54 8.07 21.73
CA LEU A 463 47.80 6.96 22.36
C LEU A 463 47.16 6.04 21.34
N ARG A 464 46.61 6.58 20.24
CA ARG A 464 46.00 5.81 19.16
C ARG A 464 46.91 4.71 18.61
N LYS A 465 48.15 5.06 18.28
CA LYS A 465 49.15 4.09 17.77
C LYS A 465 49.42 2.94 18.75
N ARG A 466 49.27 3.20 20.05
CA ARG A 466 49.50 2.22 21.12
C ARG A 466 48.28 1.31 21.26
N THR A 467 47.07 1.86 21.23
CA THR A 467 45.81 1.10 21.29
C THR A 467 45.60 0.23 20.05
N GLU A 468 46.01 0.68 18.86
CA GLU A 468 45.99 -0.14 17.64
C GLU A 468 46.80 -1.43 17.80
N LYS A 469 47.95 -1.40 18.49
CA LYS A 469 48.73 -2.63 18.78
C LYS A 469 47.98 -3.62 19.66
N VAL A 470 47.30 -3.12 20.70
CA VAL A 470 46.48 -3.94 21.62
C VAL A 470 45.38 -4.65 20.83
N TYR A 471 44.70 -3.92 19.95
CA TYR A 471 43.65 -4.45 19.07
C TYR A 471 44.13 -5.63 18.21
N PHE A 472 45.24 -5.48 17.50
CA PHE A 472 45.78 -6.55 16.64
C PHE A 472 46.16 -7.82 17.42
N ILE A 473 46.71 -7.67 18.62
CA ILE A 473 47.08 -8.84 19.43
C ILE A 473 45.83 -9.57 19.90
N LEU A 474 44.85 -8.81 20.35
CA LEU A 474 43.57 -9.35 20.80
C LEU A 474 42.82 -10.08 19.68
N GLU A 475 42.82 -9.57 18.44
CA GLU A 475 42.20 -10.25 17.29
C GLU A 475 42.84 -11.62 17.02
N ASN A 476 44.17 -11.72 17.12
CA ASN A 476 44.88 -12.99 16.95
C ASN A 476 44.51 -14.01 18.02
N VAL A 477 44.33 -13.56 19.27
CA VAL A 477 43.91 -14.43 20.38
C VAL A 477 42.51 -15.04 20.16
N LEU A 478 41.59 -14.31 19.52
CA LEU A 478 40.28 -14.88 19.15
C LEU A 478 40.41 -16.00 18.12
N ARG A 479 41.30 -15.83 17.13
CA ARG A 479 41.59 -16.87 16.15
C ARG A 479 42.17 -18.12 16.82
N GLU A 480 43.00 -17.96 17.84
CA GLU A 480 43.51 -19.07 18.65
C GLU A 480 42.40 -19.81 19.40
N ILE A 481 41.43 -19.08 19.98
CA ILE A 481 40.25 -19.68 20.61
C ILE A 481 39.44 -20.50 19.59
N ALA A 482 39.14 -19.92 18.43
CA ALA A 482 38.38 -20.62 17.40
C ALA A 482 39.13 -21.82 16.82
N ASN A 483 40.46 -21.71 16.67
CA ASN A 483 41.32 -22.83 16.31
C ASN A 483 41.23 -23.96 17.34
N GLN A 484 41.28 -23.63 18.63
CA GLN A 484 41.15 -24.63 19.69
C GLN A 484 39.79 -25.33 19.63
N ILE A 485 38.68 -24.56 19.55
CA ILE A 485 37.33 -25.10 19.41
C ILE A 485 37.23 -26.00 18.18
N SER A 486 37.73 -25.55 17.03
CA SER A 486 37.71 -26.31 15.78
C SER A 486 38.53 -27.60 15.87
N SER A 487 39.69 -27.59 16.55
CA SER A 487 40.52 -28.78 16.74
C SER A 487 39.92 -29.82 17.68
N GLU A 488 39.09 -29.38 18.63
CA GLU A 488 38.45 -30.23 19.64
C GLU A 488 37.02 -30.67 19.22
N THR A 489 36.52 -30.25 18.05
CA THR A 489 35.13 -30.46 17.60
C THR A 489 35.03 -30.76 16.11
N ASN A 490 33.80 -30.98 15.60
CA ASN A 490 33.51 -31.13 14.17
C ASN A 490 33.09 -29.80 13.49
N LEU A 491 33.45 -28.65 14.09
CA LEU A 491 33.23 -27.33 13.51
C LEU A 491 34.45 -26.90 12.70
N LYS A 492 34.23 -26.31 11.53
CA LYS A 492 35.29 -25.61 10.80
C LYS A 492 35.69 -24.34 11.55
N ILE A 493 36.90 -23.83 11.32
CA ILE A 493 37.37 -22.59 11.96
C ILE A 493 36.40 -21.44 11.70
N GLU A 494 35.83 -21.33 10.50
CA GLU A 494 34.85 -20.28 10.15
C GLU A 494 33.51 -20.46 10.87
N GLU A 495 33.17 -21.67 11.32
CA GLU A 495 31.97 -21.96 12.12
C GLU A 495 32.21 -21.66 13.59
N ALA A 496 33.39 -22.01 14.12
CA ALA A 496 33.80 -21.64 15.47
C ALA A 496 33.93 -20.12 15.63
N LEU A 497 34.40 -19.45 14.58
CA LEU A 497 34.46 -17.99 14.48
C LEU A 497 33.07 -17.31 14.38
N ALA A 498 31.99 -18.08 14.17
CA ALA A 498 30.60 -17.57 14.11
C ALA A 498 29.82 -17.73 15.43
N MET A 499 30.47 -18.24 16.49
CA MET A 499 29.89 -18.41 17.82
C MET A 499 29.85 -17.08 18.61
N ASN A 500 28.82 -16.86 19.43
CA ASN A 500 28.74 -15.72 20.34
C ASN A 500 29.48 -15.98 21.68
N TYR A 501 29.55 -14.96 22.54
CA TYR A 501 30.28 -15.05 23.81
C TYR A 501 29.72 -16.12 24.75
N GLU A 502 28.40 -16.16 24.90
CA GLU A 502 27.70 -17.11 25.76
C GLU A 502 27.93 -18.54 25.28
N GLU A 503 27.88 -18.79 23.98
CA GLU A 503 28.15 -20.09 23.37
C GLU A 503 29.62 -20.51 23.52
N VAL A 504 30.57 -19.57 23.40
CA VAL A 504 31.99 -19.84 23.65
C VAL A 504 32.24 -20.15 25.13
N LEU A 505 31.62 -19.39 26.04
CA LEU A 505 31.68 -19.67 27.48
C LEU A 505 31.06 -21.02 27.81
N GLU A 506 29.88 -21.30 27.26
CA GLU A 506 29.17 -22.56 27.45
C GLU A 506 30.04 -23.71 26.95
N TYR A 507 30.61 -23.62 25.75
CA TYR A 507 31.56 -24.59 25.25
C TYR A 507 32.73 -24.84 26.20
N PHE A 508 33.41 -23.80 26.70
CA PHE A 508 34.52 -24.01 27.64
C PHE A 508 34.07 -24.50 29.02
N SER A 509 32.80 -24.36 29.38
CA SER A 509 32.25 -24.76 30.69
C SER A 509 31.62 -26.16 30.70
N THR A 510 30.79 -26.49 29.70
CA THR A 510 29.99 -27.72 29.62
C THR A 510 30.28 -28.53 28.35
N LYS A 511 31.09 -28.02 27.43
CA LYS A 511 31.34 -28.59 26.09
C LYS A 511 30.09 -28.69 25.21
N THR A 512 29.01 -27.95 25.53
CA THR A 512 27.86 -27.79 24.63
C THR A 512 28.30 -27.05 23.36
N LEU A 513 27.80 -27.47 22.19
CA LEU A 513 28.06 -26.82 20.91
C LEU A 513 26.83 -26.07 20.42
N ALA A 514 27.06 -24.93 19.77
CA ALA A 514 26.02 -24.19 19.07
C ALA A 514 25.45 -25.00 17.89
N SER A 515 24.16 -24.80 17.59
CA SER A 515 23.48 -25.46 16.47
C SER A 515 24.11 -25.08 15.13
N LYS A 516 24.45 -26.07 14.30
CA LYS A 516 25.01 -25.84 12.95
C LYS A 516 24.08 -25.01 12.06
N GLU A 517 22.77 -25.16 12.22
CA GLU A 517 21.79 -24.36 11.49
C GLU A 517 21.88 -22.87 11.87
N ASN A 518 22.06 -22.57 13.16
CA ASN A 518 22.23 -21.21 13.64
C ASN A 518 23.57 -20.61 13.18
N LEU A 519 24.66 -21.39 13.25
CA LEU A 519 25.97 -20.96 12.76
C LEU A 519 25.97 -20.67 11.25
N SER A 520 25.25 -21.47 10.45
CA SER A 520 25.07 -21.21 9.02
C SER A 520 24.28 -19.94 8.74
N LYS A 521 23.18 -19.69 9.48
CA LYS A 521 22.40 -18.44 9.35
C LYS A 521 23.25 -17.20 9.66
N ARG A 522 24.10 -17.26 10.68
CA ARG A 522 24.99 -16.15 11.05
C ARG A 522 26.13 -15.89 10.06
N LYS A 523 26.47 -16.87 9.21
CA LYS A 523 27.43 -16.67 8.10
C LYS A 523 26.83 -15.91 6.93
N GLU A 524 25.52 -16.01 6.72
CA GLU A 524 24.85 -15.40 5.57
C GLU A 524 24.57 -13.91 5.79
N SER A 525 24.24 -13.49 7.02
CA SER A 525 24.38 -12.12 7.56
C SER A 525 23.96 -12.11 9.04
N LEU A 526 24.71 -11.44 9.92
CA LEU A 526 24.37 -11.29 11.34
C LEU A 526 23.96 -9.85 11.62
N TYR A 527 22.75 -9.67 12.17
CA TYR A 527 22.21 -8.37 12.53
C TYR A 527 21.81 -8.36 13.99
N LEU A 528 22.42 -7.50 14.79
CA LEU A 528 22.22 -7.43 16.23
C LEU A 528 21.85 -6.02 16.64
N HIS A 529 20.69 -5.87 17.29
CA HIS A 529 20.39 -4.66 18.04
C HIS A 529 20.71 -4.87 19.51
N ILE A 530 21.63 -4.08 20.05
CA ILE A 530 22.02 -4.14 21.45
C ILE A 530 21.15 -3.14 22.22
N THR A 531 20.43 -3.67 23.20
CA THR A 531 19.59 -2.93 24.14
C THR A 531 20.19 -3.02 25.55
N PRO A 532 19.79 -2.13 26.47
CA PRO A 532 20.18 -2.24 27.89
C PRO A 532 19.85 -3.62 28.52
N ASN A 533 18.84 -4.31 27.98
CA ASN A 533 18.35 -5.59 28.51
C ASN A 533 18.94 -6.84 27.82
N GLY A 534 19.84 -6.68 26.83
CA GLY A 534 20.41 -7.78 26.04
C GLY A 534 20.49 -7.46 24.55
N PHE A 535 20.72 -8.46 23.69
CA PHE A 535 20.73 -8.27 22.24
C PHE A 535 19.52 -8.93 21.58
N VAL A 536 19.08 -8.36 20.47
CA VAL A 536 18.02 -8.89 19.60
C VAL A 536 18.64 -9.24 18.25
N GLU A 537 18.53 -10.51 17.83
CA GLU A 537 18.89 -10.92 16.47
C GLU A 537 17.80 -10.41 15.51
N LEU A 538 18.19 -9.68 14.46
CA LEU A 538 17.27 -9.16 13.46
C LEU A 538 17.29 -10.04 12.21
N SER A 539 16.14 -10.17 11.56
CA SER A 539 16.12 -10.74 10.21
C SER A 539 16.86 -9.83 9.23
N GLN A 540 17.44 -10.42 8.17
CA GLN A 540 18.13 -9.67 7.12
C GLN A 540 17.29 -8.54 6.56
N LYS A 541 16.04 -8.86 6.21
CA LYS A 541 15.08 -7.88 5.69
C LYS A 541 14.80 -6.74 6.66
N HIS A 542 14.74 -7.00 7.98
CA HIS A 542 14.46 -5.97 8.98
C HIS A 542 15.66 -5.06 9.22
N ALA A 543 16.87 -5.63 9.23
CA ALA A 543 18.09 -4.85 9.36
C ALA A 543 18.37 -4.01 8.12
N GLU A 544 18.18 -4.56 6.92
CA GLU A 544 18.22 -3.81 5.66
C GLU A 544 17.20 -2.67 5.68
N ASN A 545 15.97 -2.94 6.12
CA ASN A 545 14.93 -1.91 6.26
C ASN A 545 15.30 -0.82 7.28
N ILE A 546 15.92 -1.15 8.42
CA ILE A 546 16.43 -0.15 9.37
C ILE A 546 17.53 0.69 8.72
N ILE A 547 18.48 0.09 8.00
CA ILE A 547 19.53 0.85 7.29
C ILE A 547 18.92 1.78 6.25
N ASP A 548 18.02 1.25 5.42
CA ASP A 548 17.35 1.97 4.34
C ASP A 548 16.48 3.12 4.86
N ASN A 549 15.86 2.96 6.03
CA ASN A 549 15.05 4.00 6.67
C ASN A 549 15.88 4.98 7.50
N SER A 550 17.01 4.54 8.08
CA SER A 550 17.95 5.41 8.82
C SER A 550 18.72 6.35 7.92
N THR A 551 18.83 5.97 6.65
CA THR A 551 19.44 6.75 5.59
C THR A 551 18.40 7.68 4.97
N GLU A 552 17.71 8.44 5.82
CA GLU A 552 16.76 9.51 5.46
C GLU A 552 17.44 10.75 4.86
N GLN A 553 18.56 10.54 4.16
CA GLN A 553 19.13 11.43 3.17
C GLN A 553 19.33 10.75 1.80
N LEU A 554 18.69 9.61 1.53
CA LEU A 554 18.71 8.99 0.20
C LEU A 554 17.74 9.67 -0.75
N HIS A 555 18.05 10.92 -1.10
CA HIS A 555 17.71 11.62 -2.36
C HIS A 555 18.35 13.01 -2.43
N SER A 556 19.24 13.39 -1.50
CA SER A 556 20.00 14.62 -1.69
C SER A 556 20.99 14.40 -2.84
N LYS A 557 20.93 15.23 -3.87
CA LYS A 557 21.95 15.26 -4.94
C LYS A 557 23.33 15.70 -4.42
N ILE A 558 23.51 15.84 -3.10
CA ILE A 558 24.62 16.54 -2.44
C ILE A 558 24.93 15.87 -1.10
N VAL A 559 26.03 15.13 -1.03
CA VAL A 559 26.58 14.55 0.20
C VAL A 559 27.60 15.51 0.82
N ARG A 560 27.69 15.54 2.16
CA ARG A 560 28.64 16.38 2.90
C ARG A 560 29.54 15.55 3.80
N GLY A 561 30.79 15.97 3.97
CA GLY A 561 31.75 15.37 4.89
C GLY A 561 32.85 16.35 5.28
N GLN A 562 33.85 15.87 6.01
CA GLN A 562 35.00 16.68 6.43
C GLN A 562 36.06 16.74 5.33
N ALA A 563 36.49 17.95 4.98
CA ALA A 563 37.57 18.19 4.03
C ALA A 563 38.93 17.82 4.64
N SER A 564 39.61 16.80 4.10
CA SER A 564 40.96 16.42 4.55
C SER A 564 42.07 17.12 3.75
N HIS A 565 42.00 17.02 2.41
CA HIS A 565 42.92 17.65 1.48
C HIS A 565 42.11 18.37 0.41
N LYS A 566 42.47 19.63 0.16
CA LYS A 566 41.66 20.58 -0.62
C LYS A 566 41.77 20.32 -2.12
N GLY A 567 40.71 20.67 -2.86
CA GLY A 567 40.66 20.62 -4.32
C GLY A 567 39.25 20.35 -4.86
N ILE A 568 39.03 20.61 -6.15
CA ILE A 568 37.75 20.40 -6.83
C ILE A 568 37.97 19.48 -8.03
N VAL A 569 37.17 18.43 -8.14
CA VAL A 569 37.27 17.42 -9.20
C VAL A 569 35.88 17.04 -9.70
N GLN A 570 35.74 16.90 -11.02
CA GLN A 570 34.56 16.29 -11.66
C GLN A 570 34.99 15.00 -12.37
N ALA A 571 34.44 13.88 -11.94
CA ALA A 571 34.76 12.57 -12.50
C ALA A 571 33.65 11.57 -12.22
N ARG A 572 33.74 10.38 -12.83
CA ARG A 572 32.79 9.29 -12.58
C ARG A 572 33.12 8.59 -11.27
N VAL A 573 32.07 8.21 -10.56
CA VAL A 573 32.17 7.43 -9.32
C VAL A 573 32.48 5.97 -9.61
N VAL A 574 33.35 5.38 -8.79
CA VAL A 574 33.48 3.93 -8.62
C VAL A 574 33.41 3.60 -7.13
N VAL A 575 32.40 2.82 -6.75
CA VAL A 575 32.11 2.40 -5.38
C VAL A 575 32.80 1.06 -5.11
N ILE A 576 33.78 1.05 -4.20
CA ILE A 576 34.50 -0.16 -3.80
C ILE A 576 34.07 -0.57 -2.39
N ARG A 577 33.30 -1.65 -2.29
CA ARG A 577 32.86 -2.27 -1.02
C ARG A 577 33.72 -3.49 -0.67
N ASP A 578 34.06 -4.30 -1.67
CA ASP A 578 35.01 -5.41 -1.56
C ASP A 578 36.35 -5.06 -2.24
N PHE A 579 37.44 -5.22 -1.50
CA PHE A 579 38.78 -5.01 -2.03
C PHE A 579 39.18 -6.04 -3.11
N SER A 580 38.49 -7.18 -3.22
CA SER A 580 38.69 -8.17 -4.29
C SER A 580 38.45 -7.58 -5.69
N LEU A 581 37.65 -6.51 -5.79
CA LEU A 581 37.31 -5.80 -7.02
C LEU A 581 38.34 -4.74 -7.43
N GLN A 582 39.48 -4.62 -6.72
CA GLN A 582 40.52 -3.61 -7.00
C GLN A 582 41.06 -3.62 -8.44
N HIS A 583 41.01 -4.76 -9.12
CA HIS A 583 41.62 -4.95 -10.44
C HIS A 583 40.86 -4.22 -11.56
N THR A 584 39.62 -3.79 -11.31
CA THR A 584 38.76 -3.11 -12.30
C THR A 584 38.71 -1.59 -12.13
N PHE A 585 39.45 -1.01 -11.17
CA PHE A 585 39.39 0.41 -10.86
C PHE A 585 40.03 1.28 -11.97
N PRO A 586 39.26 2.14 -12.67
CA PRO A 586 39.75 2.98 -13.75
C PRO A 586 40.50 4.21 -13.21
N GLU A 587 41.64 4.54 -13.83
CA GLU A 587 42.44 5.71 -13.49
C GLU A 587 41.65 7.02 -13.71
N GLY A 588 41.79 7.97 -12.78
CA GLY A 588 41.10 9.26 -12.82
C GLY A 588 39.66 9.25 -12.31
N SER A 589 39.16 8.11 -11.81
CA SER A 589 37.82 8.02 -11.19
C SER A 589 37.79 8.52 -9.75
N VAL A 590 36.60 8.85 -9.24
CA VAL A 590 36.40 9.13 -7.81
C VAL A 590 36.26 7.81 -7.06
N LEU A 591 37.16 7.55 -6.10
CA LEU A 591 37.08 6.39 -5.22
C LEU A 591 36.08 6.67 -4.10
N VAL A 592 34.98 5.92 -4.07
CA VAL A 592 33.97 5.97 -3.00
C VAL A 592 34.01 4.65 -2.23
N THR A 593 34.22 4.68 -0.91
CA THR A 593 34.30 3.46 -0.08
C THR A 593 33.90 3.70 1.38
N GLY A 594 33.64 2.65 2.15
CA GLY A 594 33.26 2.77 3.56
C GLY A 594 34.40 3.33 4.41
N MET A 595 35.57 2.67 4.36
CA MET A 595 36.81 3.10 5.03
C MET A 595 38.02 2.56 4.25
N THR A 596 39.16 3.24 4.36
CA THR A 596 40.43 2.78 3.76
C THR A 596 41.37 2.18 4.81
N ASP A 597 42.15 1.19 4.41
CA ASP A 597 43.31 0.68 5.14
C ASP A 597 44.56 0.67 4.24
N PRO A 598 45.77 0.31 4.72
CA PRO A 598 47.00 0.35 3.92
C PRO A 598 46.94 -0.39 2.58
N ARG A 599 46.05 -1.38 2.42
CA ARG A 599 45.85 -2.09 1.15
C ARG A 599 45.28 -1.18 0.06
N PHE A 600 44.52 -0.13 0.40
CA PHE A 600 43.89 0.79 -0.55
C PHE A 600 44.86 1.78 -1.20
N VAL A 601 46.11 1.90 -0.71
CA VAL A 601 47.09 2.87 -1.23
C VAL A 601 47.29 2.81 -2.76
N PRO A 602 47.33 1.64 -3.43
CA PRO A 602 47.43 1.58 -4.89
C PRO A 602 46.21 2.16 -5.63
N LEU A 603 45.01 1.98 -5.09
CA LEU A 603 43.77 2.56 -5.66
C LEU A 603 43.72 4.07 -5.43
N MET A 604 44.10 4.50 -4.23
CA MET A 604 44.17 5.91 -3.87
C MET A 604 45.11 6.68 -4.81
N LYS A 605 46.24 6.09 -5.22
CA LYS A 605 47.16 6.68 -6.20
C LYS A 605 46.56 6.85 -7.60
N LYS A 606 45.58 6.02 -7.98
CA LYS A 606 44.88 6.09 -9.28
C LYS A 606 43.67 7.02 -9.26
N ALA A 607 43.16 7.36 -8.08
CA ALA A 607 41.93 8.13 -7.90
C ALA A 607 42.18 9.62 -8.13
N SER A 608 41.23 10.30 -8.77
CA SER A 608 41.25 11.76 -8.92
C SER A 608 40.71 12.47 -7.67
N ALA A 609 39.85 11.82 -6.90
CA ALA A 609 39.40 12.23 -5.58
C ALA A 609 39.02 11.01 -4.73
N ILE A 610 39.04 11.17 -3.40
CA ILE A 610 38.74 10.12 -2.42
C ILE A 610 37.57 10.55 -1.55
N VAL A 611 36.56 9.69 -1.44
CA VAL A 611 35.37 9.92 -0.63
C VAL A 611 35.14 8.72 0.27
N THR A 612 35.07 8.91 1.60
CA THR A 612 34.77 7.83 2.54
C THR A 612 33.53 8.09 3.38
N ASP A 613 32.75 7.03 3.64
CA ASP A 613 31.59 7.11 4.56
C ASP A 613 32.06 7.38 5.99
N ALA A 614 33.14 6.73 6.43
CA ALA A 614 33.66 6.82 7.78
C ALA A 614 35.05 7.46 7.86
N GLY A 615 35.33 8.06 9.02
CA GLY A 615 36.64 8.59 9.42
C GLY A 615 36.70 10.12 9.49
N GLY A 616 37.33 10.64 10.54
CA GLY A 616 37.64 12.07 10.70
C GLY A 616 38.99 12.48 10.11
N LEU A 617 39.44 13.71 10.42
CA LEU A 617 40.66 14.32 9.89
C LEU A 617 41.98 13.55 10.18
N LEU A 618 41.92 12.57 11.09
CA LEU A 618 43.04 11.70 11.47
C LEU A 618 42.92 10.28 10.89
N CYS A 619 41.91 9.98 10.07
CA CYS A 619 41.75 8.64 9.51
C CYS A 619 42.82 8.31 8.46
N HIS A 620 42.96 7.04 8.11
CA HIS A 620 43.94 6.59 7.12
C HIS A 620 43.78 7.32 5.77
N ALA A 621 42.53 7.46 5.28
CA ALA A 621 42.24 8.20 4.05
C ALA A 621 42.68 9.66 4.14
N ALA A 622 42.48 10.30 5.29
CA ALA A 622 42.84 11.70 5.51
C ALA A 622 44.36 11.92 5.53
N ILE A 623 45.12 11.04 6.19
CA ILE A 623 46.58 11.13 6.25
C ILE A 623 47.20 10.88 4.87
N VAL A 624 46.85 9.76 4.24
CA VAL A 624 47.44 9.35 2.95
C VAL A 624 47.04 10.30 1.82
N SER A 625 45.81 10.85 1.82
CA SER A 625 45.42 11.85 0.81
C SER A 625 46.25 13.14 0.88
N ARG A 626 46.69 13.57 2.06
CA ARG A 626 47.58 14.74 2.21
C ARG A 626 48.99 14.46 1.70
N GLU A 627 49.49 13.24 1.93
CA GLU A 627 50.79 12.80 1.40
C GLU A 627 50.78 12.68 -0.13
N LEU A 628 49.69 12.15 -0.69
CA LEU A 628 49.50 11.98 -2.13
C LEU A 628 49.00 13.26 -2.84
N LYS A 629 48.61 14.28 -2.08
CA LYS A 629 48.00 15.54 -2.57
C LYS A 629 46.75 15.33 -3.43
N ILE A 630 45.86 14.44 -2.99
CA ILE A 630 44.62 14.10 -3.70
C ILE A 630 43.42 14.69 -2.93
N PRO A 631 42.49 15.39 -3.60
CA PRO A 631 41.29 15.93 -2.97
C PRO A 631 40.50 14.84 -2.21
N CYS A 632 40.16 15.11 -0.96
CA CYS A 632 39.63 14.08 -0.08
C CYS A 632 38.55 14.60 0.88
N VAL A 633 37.38 13.94 0.87
CA VAL A 633 36.25 14.19 1.76
C VAL A 633 35.98 12.93 2.56
N VAL A 634 36.09 12.99 3.89
CA VAL A 634 35.95 11.84 4.79
C VAL A 634 34.75 12.01 5.72
N GLY A 635 34.20 10.92 6.24
CA GLY A 635 33.10 10.99 7.21
C GLY A 635 31.78 11.46 6.58
N THR A 636 31.52 11.07 5.34
CA THR A 636 30.29 11.44 4.61
C THR A 636 29.04 10.71 5.07
N GLN A 637 29.20 9.67 5.89
CA GLN A 637 28.17 8.82 6.48
C GLN A 637 27.40 7.94 5.47
N ASN A 638 27.17 8.40 4.24
CA ASN A 638 26.30 7.73 3.27
C ASN A 638 26.74 7.81 1.79
N ALA A 639 27.97 8.22 1.46
CA ALA A 639 28.42 8.35 0.07
C ALA A 639 28.36 7.03 -0.73
N THR A 640 28.69 5.88 -0.14
CA THR A 640 28.61 4.58 -0.83
C THR A 640 27.19 4.14 -1.18
N GLN A 641 26.19 4.77 -0.58
CA GLN A 641 24.76 4.52 -0.82
C GLN A 641 24.13 5.61 -1.70
N ALA A 642 24.59 6.85 -1.55
CA ALA A 642 24.12 8.00 -2.30
C ALA A 642 24.58 7.99 -3.77
N PHE A 643 25.74 7.37 -4.06
CA PHE A 643 26.30 7.31 -5.41
C PHE A 643 26.34 5.89 -5.95
N LYS A 644 26.17 5.76 -7.27
CA LYS A 644 26.29 4.52 -8.03
C LYS A 644 27.48 4.58 -8.97
N ASP A 645 27.99 3.41 -9.36
CA ASP A 645 29.03 3.31 -10.36
C ASP A 645 28.63 4.04 -11.65
N GLY A 646 29.50 4.93 -12.11
CA GLY A 646 29.30 5.71 -13.33
C GLY A 646 28.58 7.05 -13.12
N ASP A 647 28.05 7.37 -11.93
CA ASP A 647 27.48 8.69 -11.66
C ASP A 647 28.51 9.80 -11.92
N LEU A 648 28.09 10.86 -12.62
CA LEU A 648 28.93 12.04 -12.82
C LEU A 648 28.76 12.97 -11.62
N VAL A 649 29.82 13.12 -10.84
CA VAL A 649 29.81 13.93 -9.62
C VAL A 649 30.87 15.03 -9.66
N GLU A 650 30.61 16.09 -8.90
CA GLU A 650 31.59 17.08 -8.51
C GLU A 650 31.94 16.89 -7.03
N VAL A 651 33.22 16.66 -6.74
CA VAL A 651 33.81 16.65 -5.39
C VAL A 651 34.47 18.00 -5.14
N ASP A 652 33.90 18.81 -4.26
CA ASP A 652 34.49 20.05 -3.75
C ASP A 652 35.02 19.82 -2.32
N ALA A 653 36.28 19.39 -2.23
CA ALA A 653 36.96 19.14 -0.98
C ALA A 653 37.47 20.44 -0.30
N ASN A 654 37.17 21.64 -0.84
CA ASN A 654 37.44 22.88 -0.10
C ASN A 654 36.38 23.11 0.99
N ILE A 655 35.14 22.73 0.67
CA ILE A 655 33.98 22.91 1.54
C ILE A 655 33.34 21.58 1.97
N GLY A 656 33.94 20.45 1.56
CA GLY A 656 33.54 19.11 2.00
C GLY A 656 32.23 18.62 1.38
N ILE A 657 31.98 18.93 0.10
CA ILE A 657 30.72 18.62 -0.58
C ILE A 657 30.96 17.72 -1.80
N VAL A 658 30.08 16.73 -2.02
CA VAL A 658 30.06 15.90 -3.24
C VAL A 658 28.65 15.95 -3.85
N ARG A 659 28.50 16.32 -5.13
CA ARG A 659 27.18 16.48 -5.76
C ARG A 659 27.02 15.81 -7.13
N ILE A 660 25.83 15.24 -7.40
CA ILE A 660 25.45 14.65 -8.68
C ILE A 660 25.05 15.75 -9.66
N LEU A 661 25.61 15.72 -10.87
CA LEU A 661 25.23 16.59 -11.98
C LEU A 661 24.10 15.89 -12.78
N LYS A 662 22.83 16.33 -12.66
CA LYS A 662 21.68 15.72 -13.37
C LYS A 662 21.56 16.18 -14.84
N ASN A 663 21.23 15.24 -15.73
CA ASN A 663 20.44 15.51 -16.95
C ASN A 663 18.95 15.75 -16.55
N ASN A 664 18.29 16.65 -17.27
CA ASN A 664 17.02 17.32 -16.92
C ASN A 664 15.79 16.41 -16.70
N ASP A 665 14.92 16.78 -15.73
CA ASP A 665 13.49 16.42 -15.67
C ASP A 665 12.70 17.55 -14.96
N ILE A 666 11.62 18.00 -15.61
CA ILE A 666 10.64 19.04 -15.22
C ILE A 666 9.29 18.33 -14.92
N PRO A 667 8.42 18.84 -14.02
CA PRO A 667 7.23 18.13 -13.55
C PRO A 667 6.16 17.91 -14.64
N LYS A 668 5.59 16.70 -14.70
CA LYS A 668 4.43 16.35 -15.53
C LYS A 668 3.11 16.78 -14.89
N LEU A 669 2.23 17.37 -15.69
CA LEU A 669 0.83 17.62 -15.34
C LEU A 669 0.02 16.32 -15.26
N ASP A 670 -0.84 16.20 -14.24
CA ASP A 670 -1.81 15.12 -14.09
C ASP A 670 -3.04 15.38 -14.97
N TRP A 671 -2.95 14.96 -16.23
CA TRP A 671 -4.04 15.06 -17.21
C TRP A 671 -5.27 14.22 -16.86
N ILE A 672 -5.13 13.22 -15.98
CA ILE A 672 -6.22 12.35 -15.56
C ILE A 672 -7.16 13.12 -14.64
N LYS A 673 -6.64 13.87 -13.66
CA LYS A 673 -7.45 14.80 -12.85
C LYS A 673 -8.18 15.87 -13.66
N PHE A 674 -7.60 16.31 -14.78
CA PHE A 674 -8.23 17.29 -15.65
C PHE A 674 -9.38 16.69 -16.48
N LEU A 675 -9.17 15.49 -17.03
CA LEU A 675 -10.14 14.78 -17.89
C LEU A 675 -11.21 14.00 -17.10
N GLU A 676 -11.03 13.80 -15.80
CA GLU A 676 -11.96 13.13 -14.88
C GLU A 676 -13.13 14.00 -14.39
N ARG A 677 -13.37 15.18 -14.97
CA ARG A 677 -14.62 15.94 -14.78
C ARG A 677 -15.82 15.26 -15.46
N ARG A 678 -16.12 14.04 -15.02
CA ARG A 678 -17.27 13.24 -15.42
C ARG A 678 -18.45 13.66 -14.57
N ARG A 679 -19.11 14.76 -14.94
CA ARG A 679 -20.56 15.01 -14.71
C ARG A 679 -21.12 16.33 -15.26
N SER A 680 -20.40 17.05 -16.14
CA SER A 680 -20.92 18.32 -16.69
C SER A 680 -20.99 18.42 -18.22
N CYS A 681 -20.66 17.36 -18.96
CA CYS A 681 -20.40 17.47 -20.39
C CYS A 681 -21.64 17.70 -21.27
N PHE A 682 -22.87 17.43 -20.81
CA PHE A 682 -24.05 17.77 -21.60
C PHE A 682 -24.31 19.28 -21.61
N ILE A 683 -23.97 19.98 -20.51
CA ILE A 683 -24.15 21.43 -20.40
C ILE A 683 -22.92 22.18 -20.91
N TYR A 684 -21.71 21.62 -20.89
CA TYR A 684 -20.52 22.33 -21.40
C TYR A 684 -20.47 22.40 -22.93
N HIS A 685 -20.97 21.38 -23.63
CA HIS A 685 -20.69 21.21 -25.06
C HIS A 685 -21.54 22.03 -26.04
N PRO A 686 -22.83 22.32 -25.76
CA PRO A 686 -23.58 23.33 -26.49
C PRO A 686 -22.83 24.68 -26.46
N PHE A 687 -22.33 25.09 -25.30
CA PHE A 687 -21.75 26.42 -25.10
C PHE A 687 -20.40 26.58 -25.80
N ILE A 688 -19.65 25.49 -25.95
CA ILE A 688 -18.41 25.41 -26.76
C ILE A 688 -18.65 25.85 -28.23
N GLU A 689 -19.84 25.64 -28.80
CA GLU A 689 -20.16 26.06 -30.17
C GLU A 689 -20.29 27.59 -30.30
N ALA A 690 -20.93 28.23 -29.31
CA ALA A 690 -20.98 29.70 -29.21
C ALA A 690 -19.57 30.29 -28.97
N GLU A 691 -18.77 29.63 -28.12
CA GLU A 691 -17.36 29.97 -27.91
C GLU A 691 -16.55 29.90 -29.20
N PHE A 692 -16.72 28.85 -30.04
CA PHE A 692 -16.02 28.72 -31.32
C PHE A 692 -16.46 29.74 -32.37
N PHE A 693 -17.73 30.14 -32.36
CA PHE A 693 -18.21 31.24 -33.18
C PHE A 693 -17.54 32.57 -32.81
N HIS A 694 -17.39 32.85 -31.51
CA HIS A 694 -16.70 34.05 -31.01
C HIS A 694 -15.18 33.98 -31.19
N LEU A 695 -14.56 32.81 -31.00
CA LEU A 695 -13.14 32.54 -31.31
C LEU A 695 -12.86 32.73 -32.80
N LYS A 696 -13.67 32.18 -33.71
CA LYS A 696 -13.57 32.41 -35.16
C LYS A 696 -13.64 33.90 -35.51
N LYS A 697 -14.47 34.66 -34.81
CA LYS A 697 -14.57 36.12 -34.99
C LYS A 697 -13.33 36.86 -34.47
N ALA A 698 -12.66 36.33 -33.45
CA ALA A 698 -11.45 36.89 -32.85
C ALA A 698 -10.15 36.46 -33.54
N THR A 699 -10.08 35.23 -34.07
CA THR A 699 -8.84 34.60 -34.59
C THR A 699 -8.88 34.27 -36.08
N GLY A 700 -10.04 34.39 -36.75
CA GLY A 700 -10.20 34.15 -38.19
C GLY A 700 -10.21 32.68 -38.63
N PHE A 701 -9.97 31.72 -37.72
CA PHE A 701 -9.80 30.31 -38.05
C PHE A 701 -11.14 29.58 -38.34
N LYS A 702 -11.14 28.66 -39.32
CA LYS A 702 -12.32 27.86 -39.71
C LYS A 702 -12.13 26.40 -39.29
N TYR A 703 -12.99 25.91 -38.39
CA TYR A 703 -13.11 24.48 -38.08
C TYR A 703 -13.93 23.78 -39.16
N THR A 704 -13.68 22.50 -39.47
CA THR A 704 -14.40 21.83 -40.58
C THR A 704 -15.01 20.46 -40.25
N LYS A 705 -14.51 19.64 -39.31
CA LYS A 705 -15.10 18.31 -39.02
C LYS A 705 -15.08 17.91 -37.54
N HIS A 706 -16.25 17.90 -36.91
CA HIS A 706 -16.45 17.37 -35.56
C HIS A 706 -17.52 16.27 -35.58
N MET A 707 -17.27 15.18 -34.84
CA MET A 707 -18.25 14.12 -34.65
C MET A 707 -18.46 13.85 -33.16
N TYR A 708 -19.71 13.71 -32.75
CA TYR A 708 -20.06 13.39 -31.37
C TYR A 708 -20.97 12.16 -31.36
N LYS A 709 -20.62 11.14 -30.58
CA LYS A 709 -21.45 9.96 -30.36
C LYS A 709 -22.01 9.95 -28.95
N TRP A 710 -23.30 9.70 -28.83
CA TRP A 710 -23.98 9.58 -27.54
C TRP A 710 -24.62 8.21 -27.36
N GLU A 711 -24.56 7.68 -26.13
CA GLU A 711 -25.20 6.42 -25.73
C GLU A 711 -25.70 6.56 -24.28
N GLY A 712 -27.02 6.70 -24.10
CA GLY A 712 -27.61 7.11 -22.81
C GLY A 712 -27.11 8.49 -22.36
N ASP A 713 -26.68 8.61 -21.09
CA ASP A 713 -26.13 9.86 -20.53
C ASP A 713 -24.63 10.08 -20.83
N LYS A 714 -24.03 9.25 -21.71
CA LYS A 714 -22.60 9.28 -22.02
C LYS A 714 -22.37 9.86 -23.41
N GLY A 715 -21.59 10.93 -23.49
CA GLY A 715 -21.16 11.57 -24.74
C GLY A 715 -19.69 11.33 -25.01
N THR A 716 -19.34 11.08 -26.27
CA THR A 716 -17.98 10.85 -26.75
C THR A 716 -17.69 11.82 -27.90
N HIS A 717 -16.67 12.67 -27.75
CA HIS A 717 -16.22 13.61 -28.79
C HIS A 717 -15.09 13.01 -29.61
N TYR A 718 -15.19 13.11 -30.94
CA TYR A 718 -14.16 12.75 -31.90
C TYR A 718 -13.68 14.00 -32.66
N ARG A 719 -12.36 14.18 -32.70
CA ARG A 719 -11.68 15.23 -33.49
C ARG A 719 -10.64 14.59 -34.40
N SER A 720 -10.42 15.16 -35.59
CA SER A 720 -9.28 14.74 -36.41
C SER A 720 -7.97 15.28 -35.81
N ALA A 721 -6.93 14.44 -35.80
CA ALA A 721 -5.63 14.83 -35.24
C ALA A 721 -4.97 15.98 -36.02
N SER A 722 -5.25 16.08 -37.32
CA SER A 722 -4.76 17.15 -38.20
C SER A 722 -5.42 18.50 -37.91
N GLU A 723 -6.73 18.55 -37.67
CA GLU A 723 -7.41 19.81 -37.35
C GLU A 723 -7.07 20.32 -35.94
N LEU A 724 -6.81 19.40 -35.00
CA LEU A 724 -6.29 19.79 -33.68
C LEU A 724 -4.94 20.49 -33.84
N GLN A 725 -4.04 19.90 -34.63
CA GLN A 725 -2.70 20.43 -34.94
C GLN A 725 -2.76 21.79 -35.64
N GLU A 726 -3.64 21.95 -36.62
CA GLU A 726 -3.75 23.18 -37.39
C GLU A 726 -4.37 24.33 -36.57
N SER A 727 -5.33 23.99 -35.68
CA SER A 727 -5.89 24.96 -34.72
C SER A 727 -4.87 25.37 -33.65
N LEU A 728 -4.01 24.43 -33.25
CA LEU A 728 -2.91 24.61 -32.32
C LEU A 728 -1.91 25.64 -32.90
N ASP A 729 -1.50 25.42 -34.15
CA ASP A 729 -0.50 26.27 -34.81
C ASP A 729 -1.04 27.69 -35.03
N HIS A 730 -2.29 27.85 -35.49
CA HIS A 730 -2.91 29.16 -35.68
C HIS A 730 -3.13 29.92 -34.37
N PHE A 731 -3.55 29.23 -33.31
CA PHE A 731 -3.78 29.85 -32.01
C PHE A 731 -2.46 30.29 -31.37
N ILE A 732 -1.39 29.49 -31.48
CA ILE A 732 -0.05 29.85 -31.06
C ILE A 732 0.44 31.09 -31.83
N THR A 733 0.23 31.14 -33.15
CA THR A 733 0.57 32.31 -33.97
C THR A 733 -0.19 33.56 -33.55
N ALA A 734 -1.52 33.47 -33.35
CA ALA A 734 -2.33 34.61 -32.91
C ALA A 734 -1.91 35.13 -31.52
N VAL A 735 -1.63 34.21 -30.58
CA VAL A 735 -1.11 34.57 -29.24
C VAL A 735 0.26 35.23 -29.35
N GLN A 736 1.13 34.78 -30.26
CA GLN A 736 2.47 35.34 -30.45
C GLN A 736 2.46 36.70 -31.17
N GLU A 737 1.54 36.92 -32.13
CA GLU A 737 1.45 38.15 -32.92
C GLU A 737 0.76 39.31 -32.18
N ASP A 738 -0.26 39.04 -31.36
CA ASP A 738 -0.98 40.08 -30.58
C ASP A 738 -0.33 40.43 -29.23
N TYR A 739 0.69 39.67 -28.82
CA TYR A 739 1.41 39.86 -27.55
C TYR A 739 2.11 41.23 -27.35
N PRO A 740 2.36 42.08 -28.36
CA PRO A 740 2.88 43.42 -28.08
C PRO A 740 1.82 44.43 -27.62
N LYS A 741 0.51 44.17 -27.72
CA LYS A 741 -0.51 45.25 -27.61
C LYS A 741 -1.73 45.03 -26.73
N VAL A 742 -1.80 44.00 -25.89
CA VAL A 742 -2.94 43.83 -24.97
C VAL A 742 -2.44 43.88 -23.52
N ILE A 743 -3.20 44.59 -22.67
CA ILE A 743 -3.20 44.42 -21.20
C ILE A 743 -3.07 42.92 -20.93
N THR A 744 -2.10 42.51 -20.10
CA THR A 744 -1.71 41.09 -20.01
C THR A 744 -2.93 40.17 -19.92
N TRP A 745 -2.94 39.06 -20.66
CA TRP A 745 -4.06 38.10 -20.70
C TRP A 745 -4.45 37.64 -19.30
N LYS A 746 -3.49 37.58 -18.38
CA LYS A 746 -3.71 37.41 -16.95
C LYS A 746 -4.68 38.45 -16.37
N ASP A 747 -4.48 39.74 -16.65
CA ASP A 747 -5.36 40.81 -16.18
C ASP A 747 -6.76 40.71 -16.81
N LEU A 748 -6.86 40.29 -18.07
CA LEU A 748 -8.13 40.06 -18.75
C LEU A 748 -8.90 38.90 -18.09
N CYS A 749 -8.24 37.76 -17.82
CA CYS A 749 -8.83 36.61 -17.14
C CYS A 749 -9.30 36.99 -15.72
N LEU A 750 -8.48 37.72 -14.96
CA LEU A 750 -8.83 38.20 -13.61
C LEU A 750 -9.95 39.25 -13.62
N LYS A 751 -10.09 40.02 -14.70
CA LYS A 751 -11.22 40.94 -14.89
C LYS A 751 -12.52 40.16 -15.11
N TRP A 752 -12.50 39.14 -15.95
CA TRP A 752 -13.67 38.31 -16.23
C TRP A 752 -14.05 37.40 -15.05
N ASP A 753 -13.08 36.93 -14.25
CA ASP A 753 -13.35 36.21 -13.00
C ASP A 753 -14.05 37.11 -11.96
N ARG A 754 -13.64 38.38 -11.84
CA ARG A 754 -14.39 39.35 -11.02
C ARG A 754 -15.82 39.54 -11.53
N ARG A 755 -15.98 39.68 -12.84
CA ARG A 755 -17.29 39.83 -13.48
C ARG A 755 -18.18 38.61 -13.31
N ALA A 756 -17.59 37.41 -13.27
CA ALA A 756 -18.26 36.15 -12.96
C ALA A 756 -18.84 36.15 -11.53
N ASN A 757 -18.05 36.62 -10.57
CA ASN A 757 -18.49 36.75 -9.18
C ASN A 757 -19.59 37.80 -9.01
N ASP A 758 -19.55 38.90 -9.78
CA ASP A 758 -20.60 39.92 -9.77
C ASP A 758 -21.91 39.38 -10.38
N LEU A 759 -21.83 38.62 -11.46
CA LEU A 759 -22.99 37.98 -12.09
C LEU A 759 -23.65 36.95 -11.16
N ILE A 760 -22.86 36.14 -10.44
CA ILE A 760 -23.39 35.22 -9.41
C ILE A 760 -24.20 35.99 -8.35
N LYS A 761 -23.64 37.09 -7.82
CA LYS A 761 -24.31 37.89 -6.78
C LYS A 761 -25.61 38.51 -7.30
N LEU A 762 -25.64 38.96 -8.56
CA LEU A 762 -26.84 39.45 -9.21
C LEU A 762 -27.92 38.35 -9.26
N PHE A 763 -27.59 37.16 -9.77
CA PHE A 763 -28.54 36.04 -9.85
C PHE A 763 -29.05 35.58 -8.49
N GLU A 764 -28.19 35.53 -7.47
CA GLU A 764 -28.60 35.20 -6.11
C GLU A 764 -29.60 36.22 -5.54
N SER A 765 -29.48 37.49 -5.92
CA SER A 765 -30.39 38.56 -5.49
C SER A 765 -31.73 38.58 -6.23
N GLU A 766 -31.80 38.04 -7.46
CA GLU A 766 -32.98 38.10 -8.33
C GLU A 766 -33.83 36.81 -8.38
N LYS A 767 -33.53 35.81 -7.54
CA LYS A 767 -34.11 34.45 -7.48
C LYS A 767 -35.65 34.29 -7.56
N LYS A 768 -36.45 35.37 -7.54
CA LYS A 768 -37.92 35.36 -7.56
C LYS A 768 -38.58 36.25 -8.65
N LYS A 769 -37.83 36.84 -9.57
CA LYS A 769 -38.39 37.68 -10.65
C LYS A 769 -38.51 36.91 -11.98
N SER A 770 -39.55 37.20 -12.76
CA SER A 770 -39.67 36.75 -14.15
C SER A 770 -38.70 37.52 -15.05
N VAL A 771 -37.86 36.82 -15.80
CA VAL A 771 -36.85 37.40 -16.71
C VAL A 771 -37.43 37.48 -18.13
N THR A 772 -37.30 38.61 -18.81
CA THR A 772 -37.71 38.74 -20.22
C THR A 772 -36.71 38.06 -21.17
N ILE A 773 -37.14 37.69 -22.38
CA ILE A 773 -36.27 37.07 -23.40
C ILE A 773 -35.01 37.92 -23.70
N ASN A 774 -35.14 39.25 -23.70
CA ASN A 774 -34.01 40.15 -23.94
C ASN A 774 -33.02 40.19 -22.76
N GLU A 775 -33.51 40.12 -21.52
CA GLU A 775 -32.65 40.00 -20.33
C GLU A 775 -31.96 38.64 -20.29
N PHE A 776 -32.68 37.58 -20.68
CA PHE A 776 -32.13 36.23 -20.82
C PHE A 776 -30.99 36.18 -21.85
N LYS A 777 -31.17 36.77 -23.03
CA LYS A 777 -30.13 36.85 -24.08
C LYS A 777 -28.89 37.58 -23.58
N LYS A 778 -29.07 38.70 -22.87
CA LYS A 778 -27.97 39.47 -22.28
C LYS A 778 -27.18 38.64 -21.25
N TYR A 779 -27.87 37.93 -20.37
CA TYR A 779 -27.23 37.09 -19.36
C TYR A 779 -26.50 35.89 -19.96
N TYR A 780 -27.08 35.28 -21.00
CA TYR A 780 -26.45 34.19 -21.76
C TYR A 780 -25.15 34.64 -22.42
N ASP A 781 -25.18 35.77 -23.15
CA ASP A 781 -24.00 36.31 -23.85
C ASP A 781 -22.87 36.67 -22.86
N GLU A 782 -23.23 37.21 -21.69
CA GLU A 782 -22.28 37.56 -20.65
C GLU A 782 -21.66 36.31 -19.99
N PHE A 783 -22.48 35.28 -19.76
CA PHE A 783 -22.02 33.98 -19.25
C PHE A 783 -21.06 33.28 -20.22
N VAL A 784 -21.36 33.26 -21.52
CA VAL A 784 -20.49 32.68 -22.55
C VAL A 784 -19.14 33.38 -22.59
N GLN A 785 -19.10 34.72 -22.50
CA GLN A 785 -17.84 35.46 -22.46
C GLN A 785 -17.02 35.17 -21.20
N ILE A 786 -17.68 35.05 -20.04
CA ILE A 786 -17.02 34.65 -18.79
C ILE A 786 -16.37 33.27 -18.96
N LEU A 787 -17.09 32.28 -19.51
CA LEU A 787 -16.58 30.93 -19.72
C LEU A 787 -15.35 30.94 -20.66
N LEU A 788 -15.47 31.67 -21.77
CA LEU A 788 -14.43 31.77 -22.79
C LEU A 788 -13.10 32.29 -22.23
N TYR A 789 -13.14 33.40 -21.49
CA TYR A 789 -11.94 34.07 -20.99
C TYR A 789 -11.37 33.47 -19.72
N THR A 790 -12.19 32.86 -18.87
CA THR A 790 -11.72 32.32 -17.57
C THR A 790 -11.36 30.84 -17.62
N VAL A 791 -11.87 30.10 -18.61
CA VAL A 791 -11.72 28.64 -18.69
C VAL A 791 -11.11 28.21 -20.02
N THR A 792 -11.76 28.55 -21.13
CA THR A 792 -11.47 27.95 -22.43
C THR A 792 -10.13 28.41 -22.99
N ILE A 793 -9.85 29.72 -22.97
CA ILE A 793 -8.58 30.28 -23.46
C ILE A 793 -7.40 29.78 -22.62
N PRO A 794 -7.37 29.90 -21.26
CA PRO A 794 -6.25 29.38 -20.48
C PRO A 794 -6.00 27.88 -20.68
N TYR A 795 -7.06 27.08 -20.79
CA TYR A 795 -6.94 25.64 -21.00
C TYR A 795 -6.32 25.28 -22.36
N LEU A 796 -6.82 25.90 -23.44
CA LEU A 796 -6.30 25.67 -24.77
C LEU A 796 -4.86 26.13 -24.88
N THR A 797 -4.51 27.32 -24.36
CA THR A 797 -3.14 27.84 -24.39
C THR A 797 -2.15 26.92 -23.69
N LEU A 798 -2.44 26.48 -22.45
CA LEU A 798 -1.53 25.62 -21.69
C LEU A 798 -1.37 24.24 -22.33
N SER A 799 -2.49 23.62 -22.75
CA SER A 799 -2.46 22.32 -23.43
C SER A 799 -1.69 22.37 -24.75
N SER A 800 -1.73 23.51 -25.43
CA SER A 800 -0.99 23.73 -26.68
C SER A 800 0.51 23.81 -26.47
N ILE A 801 0.93 24.50 -25.40
CA ILE A 801 2.34 24.63 -25.05
C ILE A 801 2.89 23.29 -24.58
N ASP A 802 2.15 22.57 -23.74
CA ASP A 802 2.54 21.24 -23.26
C ASP A 802 2.75 20.27 -24.46
N ALA A 803 1.85 20.28 -25.44
CA ALA A 803 1.96 19.44 -26.63
C ALA A 803 3.13 19.85 -27.57
N ALA A 804 3.43 21.14 -27.69
CA ALA A 804 4.59 21.61 -28.47
C ALA A 804 5.92 21.23 -27.81
N ILE A 805 6.01 21.31 -26.47
CA ILE A 805 7.17 20.85 -25.70
C ILE A 805 7.37 19.34 -25.86
N GLU A 806 6.29 18.56 -25.80
CA GLU A 806 6.34 17.10 -26.02
C GLU A 806 6.83 16.72 -27.42
N LYS A 807 6.66 17.60 -28.41
CA LYS A 807 7.20 17.43 -29.77
C LYS A 807 8.64 17.89 -29.95
N GLY A 808 9.31 18.25 -28.85
CA GLY A 808 10.72 18.61 -28.80
C GLY A 808 11.01 20.09 -29.02
N GLU A 809 10.01 20.96 -28.95
CA GLU A 809 10.24 22.40 -28.96
C GLU A 809 10.79 22.89 -27.62
N SER A 810 11.71 23.86 -27.66
CA SER A 810 12.38 24.36 -26.45
C SER A 810 11.41 25.09 -25.54
N GLU A 811 11.30 24.65 -24.28
CA GLU A 811 10.48 25.28 -23.25
C GLU A 811 10.88 26.75 -22.99
N GLN A 812 12.14 27.11 -23.23
CA GLN A 812 12.59 28.51 -23.16
C GLN A 812 11.84 29.43 -24.13
N ARG A 813 11.35 28.90 -25.27
CA ARG A 813 10.54 29.63 -26.26
C ARG A 813 9.18 30.05 -25.69
N TYR A 814 8.62 29.24 -24.79
CA TYR A 814 7.26 29.42 -24.25
C TYR A 814 7.23 29.88 -22.78
N ALA A 815 8.41 30.04 -22.16
CA ALA A 815 8.56 30.35 -20.74
C ALA A 815 7.83 31.63 -20.28
N SER A 816 7.73 32.66 -21.14
CA SER A 816 6.98 33.89 -20.82
C SER A 816 5.47 33.65 -20.78
N ILE A 817 4.94 32.86 -21.73
CA ILE A 817 3.51 32.53 -21.83
C ILE A 817 3.12 31.58 -20.69
N LEU A 818 3.94 30.56 -20.40
CA LEU A 818 3.75 29.67 -19.26
C LEU A 818 3.72 30.47 -17.95
N LYS A 819 4.67 31.36 -17.71
CA LYS A 819 4.68 32.19 -16.48
C LYS A 819 3.42 33.02 -16.29
N GLU A 820 2.77 33.43 -17.37
CA GLU A 820 1.55 34.24 -17.32
C GLU A 820 0.27 33.40 -17.12
N PHE A 821 0.16 32.25 -17.79
CA PHE A 821 -1.03 31.40 -17.77
C PHE A 821 -0.98 30.28 -16.72
N GLU A 822 0.19 29.85 -16.28
CA GLU A 822 0.37 28.82 -15.25
C GLU A 822 -0.32 29.16 -13.92
N PRO A 823 -0.29 30.41 -13.41
CA PRO A 823 -1.05 30.78 -12.21
C PRO A 823 -2.58 30.73 -12.41
N LEU A 824 -3.04 30.71 -13.67
CA LEU A 824 -4.45 30.57 -14.02
C LEU A 824 -4.85 29.09 -14.14
N ARG A 825 -3.89 28.15 -14.12
CA ARG A 825 -4.10 26.71 -14.12
C ARG A 825 -4.87 26.34 -12.84
N GLY A 826 -6.17 26.09 -12.97
CA GLY A 826 -7.07 25.82 -11.84
C GLY A 826 -8.24 26.80 -11.67
N LEU A 827 -8.23 27.98 -12.32
CA LEU A 827 -9.42 28.86 -12.41
C LEU A 827 -10.61 28.17 -13.10
N ALA A 828 -10.35 27.08 -13.81
CA ALA A 828 -11.35 26.28 -14.49
C ALA A 828 -12.33 25.53 -13.58
N THR A 829 -12.28 25.57 -12.25
CA THR A 829 -13.22 24.76 -11.40
C THR A 829 -14.23 25.61 -10.63
N HIS A 830 -14.85 26.58 -11.28
CA HIS A 830 -16.09 27.16 -10.75
C HIS A 830 -17.27 26.21 -10.93
N SER A 831 -17.16 25.01 -10.36
CA SER A 831 -18.25 24.04 -10.23
C SER A 831 -19.45 24.61 -9.44
N LYS A 832 -19.24 25.72 -8.72
CA LYS A 832 -20.29 26.55 -8.09
C LYS A 832 -21.03 27.45 -9.07
N LEU A 833 -20.32 28.08 -10.01
CA LEU A 833 -20.90 28.97 -11.03
C LEU A 833 -21.68 28.15 -12.05
N GLU A 834 -21.10 27.01 -12.45
CA GLU A 834 -21.72 25.99 -13.29
C GLU A 834 -23.02 25.44 -12.64
N ARG A 835 -22.96 24.93 -11.41
CA ARG A 835 -24.15 24.34 -10.76
C ARG A 835 -25.24 25.36 -10.41
N SER A 836 -24.87 26.56 -9.95
CA SER A 836 -25.84 27.53 -9.44
C SER A 836 -26.50 28.34 -10.55
N MET A 837 -25.77 28.69 -11.61
CA MET A 837 -26.35 29.47 -12.71
C MET A 837 -27.04 28.60 -13.74
N LEU A 838 -26.48 27.43 -14.12
CA LEU A 838 -27.10 26.57 -15.14
C LEU A 838 -28.44 26.02 -14.66
N SER A 839 -28.53 25.56 -13.41
CA SER A 839 -29.82 25.11 -12.85
C SER A 839 -30.86 26.24 -12.84
N HIS A 840 -30.46 27.47 -12.54
CA HIS A 840 -31.36 28.63 -12.59
C HIS A 840 -31.75 29.00 -14.03
N PHE A 841 -30.80 28.93 -14.96
CA PHE A 841 -30.98 29.20 -16.38
C PHE A 841 -31.92 28.18 -17.04
N TRP A 842 -31.77 26.89 -16.73
CA TRP A 842 -32.64 25.82 -17.19
C TRP A 842 -34.03 25.87 -16.58
N ASN A 843 -34.15 26.30 -15.31
CA ASN A 843 -35.45 26.58 -14.70
C ASN A 843 -36.18 27.74 -15.38
N LEU A 844 -35.46 28.80 -15.79
CA LEU A 844 -36.04 29.92 -16.56
C LEU A 844 -36.52 29.49 -17.96
N ILE A 845 -35.80 28.57 -18.62
CA ILE A 845 -36.22 27.97 -19.91
C ILE A 845 -37.45 27.07 -19.70
N SER A 846 -37.43 26.19 -18.70
CA SER A 846 -38.56 25.30 -18.36
C SER A 846 -39.86 26.08 -18.11
N GLN A 847 -39.78 27.18 -17.34
CA GLN A 847 -40.93 28.03 -17.01
C GLN A 847 -41.52 28.77 -18.21
N ASN A 848 -40.72 29.14 -19.21
CA ASN A 848 -41.20 29.84 -20.40
C ASN A 848 -41.59 28.90 -21.56
N CYS A 849 -41.06 27.67 -21.60
CA CYS A 849 -41.26 26.71 -22.70
C CYS A 849 -42.32 25.63 -22.44
N ASN A 850 -42.90 25.57 -21.23
CA ASN A 850 -43.87 24.53 -20.84
C ASN A 850 -43.33 23.09 -20.99
N ILE A 851 -42.01 22.91 -20.82
CA ILE A 851 -41.36 21.59 -20.81
C ILE A 851 -41.25 21.13 -19.35
N GLU A 852 -42.13 20.20 -18.94
CA GLU A 852 -42.24 19.73 -17.55
C GLU A 852 -41.06 18.88 -17.08
N ASN A 853 -40.23 18.36 -18.00
CA ASN A 853 -39.11 17.49 -17.67
C ASN A 853 -37.76 18.15 -17.98
N VAL A 854 -37.09 18.64 -16.95
CA VAL A 854 -35.78 19.32 -17.01
C VAL A 854 -34.71 18.44 -17.67
N ASP A 855 -34.78 17.10 -17.53
CA ASP A 855 -33.82 16.17 -18.14
C ASP A 855 -33.86 16.14 -19.67
N LEU A 856 -34.96 16.62 -20.28
CA LEU A 856 -35.10 16.75 -21.73
C LEU A 856 -34.61 18.11 -22.24
N ILE A 857 -34.62 19.14 -21.39
CA ILE A 857 -34.14 20.49 -21.73
C ILE A 857 -32.63 20.48 -21.94
N ASP A 858 -31.90 19.66 -21.19
CA ASP A 858 -30.47 19.41 -21.40
C ASP A 858 -30.17 18.87 -22.81
N LYS A 859 -31.17 18.41 -23.58
CA LYS A 859 -30.98 17.84 -24.93
C LYS A 859 -31.17 18.87 -26.07
N LEU A 860 -31.37 20.14 -25.72
CA LEU A 860 -31.43 21.27 -26.64
C LEU A 860 -30.02 21.79 -26.97
N ASN A 861 -29.81 22.17 -28.23
CA ASN A 861 -28.55 22.77 -28.67
C ASN A 861 -28.60 24.32 -28.62
N PRO A 862 -27.46 25.02 -28.71
CA PRO A 862 -27.41 26.48 -28.57
C PRO A 862 -28.20 27.20 -29.65
N LYS A 863 -28.20 26.67 -30.87
CA LYS A 863 -28.97 27.24 -31.97
C LYS A 863 -30.46 27.10 -31.69
N GLU A 864 -30.94 25.96 -31.20
CA GLU A 864 -32.35 25.80 -30.79
C GLU A 864 -32.74 26.75 -29.64
N ILE A 865 -31.82 27.01 -28.71
CA ILE A 865 -32.02 27.98 -27.62
C ILE A 865 -32.04 29.42 -28.17
N ILE A 866 -31.14 29.78 -29.07
CA ILE A 866 -31.07 31.10 -29.73
C ILE A 866 -32.29 31.31 -30.62
N ASP A 867 -32.61 30.36 -31.48
CA ASP A 867 -33.76 30.35 -32.37
C ASP A 867 -35.06 30.50 -31.55
N PHE A 868 -35.14 29.87 -30.37
CA PHE A 868 -36.23 30.08 -29.42
C PHE A 868 -36.29 31.50 -28.87
N THR A 869 -35.15 32.12 -28.52
CA THR A 869 -35.13 33.57 -28.17
C THR A 869 -35.56 34.47 -29.32
N GLU A 870 -35.53 33.98 -30.56
CA GLU A 870 -35.98 34.67 -31.77
C GLU A 870 -37.41 34.26 -32.19
N GLY A 871 -38.11 33.49 -31.36
CA GLY A 871 -39.52 33.11 -31.54
C GLY A 871 -39.75 31.81 -32.34
N ILE A 872 -38.70 31.03 -32.59
CA ILE A 872 -38.77 29.76 -33.31
C ILE A 872 -39.05 28.62 -32.30
N PRO A 873 -40.04 27.75 -32.53
CA PRO A 873 -40.40 26.69 -31.58
C PRO A 873 -39.31 25.62 -31.42
N LEU A 874 -39.20 25.09 -30.20
CA LEU A 874 -38.24 24.02 -29.85
C LEU A 874 -38.62 22.66 -30.46
N PRO A 875 -37.66 21.71 -30.57
CA PRO A 875 -37.91 20.34 -31.01
C PRO A 875 -38.95 19.61 -30.15
N SER A 876 -39.61 18.60 -30.75
CA SER A 876 -40.65 17.86 -30.05
C SER A 876 -40.10 16.96 -28.92
N ILE A 877 -40.91 16.69 -27.89
CA ILE A 877 -40.55 15.83 -26.75
C ILE A 877 -40.07 14.44 -27.22
N GLU A 878 -40.71 13.88 -28.25
CA GLU A 878 -40.38 12.55 -28.77
C GLU A 878 -39.00 12.54 -29.46
N GLU A 879 -38.63 13.64 -30.10
CA GLU A 879 -37.32 13.86 -30.70
C GLU A 879 -36.24 14.00 -29.63
N LEU A 880 -36.51 14.75 -28.54
CA LEU A 880 -35.60 14.87 -27.39
C LEU A 880 -35.41 13.51 -26.66
N LYS A 881 -36.46 12.69 -26.56
CA LYS A 881 -36.36 11.31 -26.03
C LYS A 881 -35.53 10.39 -26.92
N GLN A 882 -35.59 10.54 -28.25
CA GLN A 882 -34.74 9.77 -29.16
C GLN A 882 -33.28 10.15 -29.02
N ARG A 883 -32.98 11.46 -28.92
CA ARG A 883 -31.63 11.96 -28.61
C ARG A 883 -31.07 11.38 -27.30
N LYS A 884 -31.93 11.07 -26.32
CA LYS A 884 -31.56 10.40 -25.04
C LYS A 884 -31.13 8.93 -25.19
N LYS A 885 -31.59 8.21 -26.23
CA LYS A 885 -31.21 6.80 -26.44
C LYS A 885 -29.83 6.70 -27.07
N TRP A 886 -29.63 7.35 -28.23
CA TRP A 886 -28.36 7.50 -28.91
C TRP A 886 -28.51 8.45 -30.12
N CYS A 887 -27.46 9.19 -30.48
CA CYS A 887 -27.42 10.02 -31.69
C CYS A 887 -25.97 10.35 -32.08
N VAL A 888 -25.75 10.60 -33.39
CA VAL A 888 -24.50 11.17 -33.91
C VAL A 888 -24.80 12.55 -34.48
N PHE A 889 -24.03 13.55 -34.06
CA PHE A 889 -24.13 14.92 -34.55
C PHE A 889 -22.95 15.24 -35.46
N TRP A 890 -23.24 15.85 -36.60
CA TRP A 890 -22.27 16.49 -37.48
C TRP A 890 -22.80 17.87 -37.89
N HIS A 891 -22.01 18.91 -37.59
CA HIS A 891 -22.21 20.27 -38.09
C HIS A 891 -21.45 20.54 -39.39
N ASN A 892 -22.16 20.87 -40.46
CA ASN A 892 -21.55 21.34 -41.69
C ASN A 892 -21.40 22.87 -41.63
N LEU A 893 -20.18 23.33 -41.39
CA LEU A 893 -19.86 24.74 -41.21
C LEU A 893 -19.87 25.56 -42.52
N GLU A 894 -19.93 24.93 -43.69
CA GLU A 894 -20.08 25.62 -44.98
C GLU A 894 -21.53 26.05 -45.24
N THR A 895 -22.48 25.21 -44.83
CA THR A 895 -23.92 25.50 -44.96
C THR A 895 -24.53 26.03 -43.66
N ASN A 896 -23.76 25.99 -42.57
CA ASN A 896 -24.20 26.22 -41.20
C ASN A 896 -25.39 25.34 -40.78
N ASN A 897 -25.56 24.19 -41.44
CA ASN A 897 -26.61 23.23 -41.14
C ASN A 897 -26.11 22.13 -40.22
N ILE A 898 -26.93 21.79 -39.23
CA ILE A 898 -26.71 20.70 -38.30
C ILE A 898 -27.56 19.52 -38.77
N SER A 899 -26.91 18.38 -39.01
CA SER A 899 -27.58 17.15 -39.43
C SER A 899 -27.55 16.13 -38.30
N TYR A 900 -28.66 15.42 -38.11
CA TYR A 900 -28.79 14.31 -37.16
C TYR A 900 -28.96 13.03 -37.96
N GLU A 901 -28.12 12.03 -37.71
CA GLU A 901 -28.31 10.69 -38.25
C GLU A 901 -28.43 9.67 -37.12
N TYR A 902 -29.46 8.84 -37.25
CA TYR A 902 -29.79 7.73 -36.35
C TYR A 902 -29.45 6.40 -37.01
N ASP A 903 -28.37 6.37 -37.79
CA ASP A 903 -27.97 5.18 -38.54
C ASP A 903 -26.85 4.41 -37.85
N LYS A 904 -27.04 3.08 -37.71
CA LYS A 904 -26.07 2.16 -37.10
C LYS A 904 -24.84 1.94 -37.98
N GLU A 905 -24.92 2.26 -39.27
CA GLU A 905 -23.82 2.02 -40.22
C GLU A 905 -22.65 3.02 -40.05
N ILE A 906 -22.87 4.22 -39.52
CA ILE A 906 -21.76 5.12 -39.13
C ILE A 906 -20.99 4.55 -37.93
N ILE A 907 -21.66 3.80 -37.04
CA ILE A 907 -21.01 3.11 -35.92
C ILE A 907 -20.10 1.98 -36.42
N THR A 908 -20.32 1.43 -37.61
CA THR A 908 -19.45 0.42 -38.21
C THR A 908 -18.14 0.94 -38.81
N GLU A 909 -17.98 2.27 -38.98
CA GLU A 909 -16.68 2.87 -39.37
C GLU A 909 -15.83 3.37 -38.18
N ILE A 910 -16.44 3.58 -37.00
CA ILE A 910 -15.73 3.90 -35.73
C ILE A 910 -14.67 2.85 -35.31
N PRO A 911 -14.83 1.52 -35.55
CA PRO A 911 -13.84 0.50 -35.22
C PRO A 911 -12.48 0.74 -35.87
N VAL A 912 -12.45 1.37 -37.06
CA VAL A 912 -11.20 1.64 -37.80
C VAL A 912 -10.32 2.68 -37.10
N LEU A 913 -10.91 3.60 -36.30
CA LEU A 913 -10.18 4.58 -35.49
C LEU A 913 -9.83 4.05 -34.08
N GLN A 914 -10.67 3.18 -33.50
CA GLN A 914 -10.40 2.54 -32.20
C GLN A 914 -9.34 1.43 -32.28
N GLU A 915 -9.23 0.72 -33.41
CA GLU A 915 -8.20 -0.32 -33.62
C GLU A 915 -6.77 0.22 -33.56
N LYS A 916 -6.52 1.51 -33.87
CA LYS A 916 -5.18 2.09 -33.78
C LYS A 916 -4.72 2.42 -32.34
N ILE A 917 -5.63 2.68 -31.40
CA ILE A 917 -5.29 3.04 -30.00
C ILE A 917 -5.26 1.80 -29.09
N VAL A 918 -6.16 0.84 -29.28
CA VAL A 918 -6.16 -0.43 -28.51
C VAL A 918 -4.94 -1.31 -28.86
N ASN A 919 -4.31 -1.06 -30.01
CA ASN A 919 -3.07 -1.72 -30.41
C ASN A 919 -1.78 -1.08 -29.89
N SER A 920 -1.81 0.03 -29.14
CA SER A 920 -0.59 0.71 -28.64
C SER A 920 -0.37 0.65 -27.12
N LYS A 921 -1.38 0.31 -26.30
CA LYS A 921 -1.19 0.14 -24.85
C LYS A 921 -0.73 -1.26 -24.51
N ASN A 922 0.58 -1.41 -24.38
CA ASN A 922 1.19 -2.60 -23.79
C ASN A 922 1.15 -2.59 -22.26
N ILE A 923 0.51 -1.62 -21.59
CA ILE A 923 0.54 -1.48 -20.13
C ILE A 923 -0.83 -1.01 -19.59
N ILE A 924 -1.35 -1.68 -18.56
CA ILE A 924 -2.59 -1.42 -17.80
C ILE A 924 -2.21 -1.20 -16.33
N SER A 925 -2.96 -0.39 -15.58
CA SER A 925 -2.67 -0.12 -14.15
C SER A 925 -3.90 -0.29 -13.26
N GLY A 926 -3.69 -0.51 -11.96
CA GLY A 926 -4.72 -0.60 -10.92
C GLY A 926 -4.14 -0.61 -9.52
N THR A 927 -4.97 -0.90 -8.50
CA THR A 927 -4.56 -0.95 -7.10
C THR A 927 -4.05 -2.33 -6.73
N THR A 928 -2.87 -2.41 -6.13
CA THR A 928 -2.30 -3.65 -5.61
C THR A 928 -3.12 -4.17 -4.43
N ALA A 929 -3.66 -5.39 -4.56
CA ALA A 929 -4.26 -6.10 -3.46
C ALA A 929 -3.29 -7.05 -2.76
N TYR A 930 -2.37 -7.66 -3.52
CA TYR A 930 -1.25 -8.44 -3.03
C TYR A 930 -0.05 -8.30 -3.97
N PRO A 931 1.15 -8.00 -3.46
CA PRO A 931 2.33 -7.69 -4.29
C PRO A 931 2.93 -8.93 -4.96
N GLY A 932 3.77 -8.69 -5.97
CA GLY A 932 4.55 -9.70 -6.67
C GLY A 932 4.50 -9.52 -8.19
N CYS A 933 5.45 -10.12 -8.90
CA CYS A 933 5.60 -9.97 -10.35
C CYS A 933 5.65 -11.33 -11.03
N VAL A 934 4.77 -11.56 -12.02
CA VAL A 934 4.61 -12.86 -12.70
C VAL A 934 4.24 -12.70 -14.16
N ARG A 935 4.66 -13.66 -14.99
CA ARG A 935 4.31 -13.73 -16.42
C ARG A 935 3.41 -14.93 -16.72
N GLY A 936 2.36 -14.72 -17.50
CA GLY A 936 1.41 -15.78 -17.87
C GLY A 936 0.47 -15.36 -18.99
N THR A 937 -0.21 -16.33 -19.60
CA THR A 937 -1.22 -16.05 -20.61
C THR A 937 -2.56 -15.72 -19.95
N VAL A 938 -3.28 -14.75 -20.50
CA VAL A 938 -4.56 -14.27 -19.98
C VAL A 938 -5.67 -15.29 -20.22
N CYS A 939 -6.55 -15.43 -19.24
CA CYS A 939 -7.87 -16.02 -19.40
C CYS A 939 -8.89 -15.04 -18.81
N ARG A 940 -9.78 -14.54 -19.67
CA ARG A 940 -10.85 -13.63 -19.30
C ARG A 940 -12.06 -14.42 -18.84
N ILE A 941 -12.58 -14.07 -17.68
CA ILE A 941 -13.72 -14.74 -17.08
C ILE A 941 -14.78 -13.67 -16.76
N ASP A 942 -15.80 -13.57 -17.61
CA ASP A 942 -16.87 -12.58 -17.46
C ASP A 942 -18.05 -13.16 -16.65
N ASN A 943 -18.21 -14.49 -16.63
CA ASN A 943 -19.20 -15.21 -15.83
C ASN A 943 -18.73 -16.64 -15.48
N PHE A 944 -19.44 -17.31 -14.56
CA PHE A 944 -19.06 -18.66 -14.08
C PHE A 944 -18.90 -19.71 -15.18
N LYS A 945 -19.66 -19.63 -16.30
CA LYS A 945 -19.53 -20.61 -17.40
C LYS A 945 -18.21 -20.52 -18.14
N ASP A 946 -17.51 -19.38 -18.04
CA ASP A 946 -16.23 -19.15 -18.68
C ASP A 946 -15.07 -19.87 -17.99
N ILE A 947 -15.26 -20.42 -16.78
CA ILE A 947 -14.24 -21.21 -16.06
C ILE A 947 -13.74 -22.40 -16.89
N LYS A 948 -14.59 -22.98 -17.74
CA LYS A 948 -14.19 -24.09 -18.62
C LYS A 948 -13.10 -23.72 -19.63
N LYS A 949 -12.92 -22.42 -19.91
CA LYS A 949 -11.88 -21.91 -20.81
C LYS A 949 -10.50 -21.86 -20.13
N TYR A 950 -10.50 -21.79 -18.80
CA TYR A 950 -9.29 -21.56 -18.02
C TYR A 950 -8.38 -22.80 -18.00
N LYS A 951 -7.08 -22.58 -18.22
CA LYS A 951 -6.03 -23.59 -18.11
C LYS A 951 -5.09 -23.23 -16.95
N LYS A 952 -4.61 -24.26 -16.23
CA LYS A 952 -3.72 -24.11 -15.08
C LYS A 952 -2.50 -23.23 -15.40
N GLY A 953 -2.25 -22.22 -14.56
CA GLY A 953 -1.10 -21.33 -14.69
C GLY A 953 -1.33 -20.09 -15.57
N GLN A 954 -2.58 -19.82 -15.95
CA GLN A 954 -2.98 -18.57 -16.62
C GLN A 954 -3.21 -17.42 -15.63
N ILE A 955 -3.28 -16.20 -16.16
CA ILE A 955 -3.62 -14.98 -15.42
C ILE A 955 -5.11 -14.73 -15.61
N ILE A 956 -5.86 -14.62 -14.51
CA ILE A 956 -7.31 -14.41 -14.57
C ILE A 956 -7.59 -12.92 -14.65
N VAL A 957 -8.41 -12.53 -15.64
CA VAL A 957 -8.88 -11.15 -15.82
C VAL A 957 -10.41 -11.15 -15.76
N SER A 958 -11.00 -10.36 -14.86
CA SER A 958 -12.46 -10.31 -14.68
C SER A 958 -12.95 -8.92 -14.29
N ILE A 959 -14.27 -8.68 -14.39
CA ILE A 959 -14.87 -7.43 -13.89
C ILE A 959 -14.87 -7.45 -12.36
N ASN A 960 -15.33 -8.55 -11.78
CA ASN A 960 -15.35 -8.84 -10.35
C ASN A 960 -15.05 -10.34 -10.15
N THR A 961 -14.39 -10.71 -9.05
CA THR A 961 -14.24 -12.12 -8.71
C THR A 961 -15.29 -12.53 -7.67
N ASN A 962 -15.68 -13.80 -7.69
CA ASN A 962 -16.60 -14.40 -6.74
C ASN A 962 -16.08 -15.78 -6.27
N PRO A 963 -16.62 -16.34 -5.18
CA PRO A 963 -16.20 -17.63 -4.63
C PRO A 963 -16.22 -18.80 -5.60
N ASP A 964 -17.04 -18.73 -6.65
CA ASP A 964 -17.17 -19.80 -7.62
C ASP A 964 -15.92 -19.93 -8.51
N LEU A 965 -15.08 -18.89 -8.59
CA LEU A 965 -13.83 -18.88 -9.34
C LEU A 965 -12.64 -19.51 -8.61
N MET A 966 -12.80 -20.01 -7.38
CA MET A 966 -11.68 -20.39 -6.50
C MET A 966 -10.73 -21.45 -7.08
N SER A 967 -11.25 -22.45 -7.80
CA SER A 967 -10.42 -23.48 -8.43
C SER A 967 -9.48 -22.91 -9.50
N ALA A 968 -10.00 -21.96 -10.28
CA ALA A 968 -9.24 -21.22 -11.28
C ALA A 968 -8.23 -20.29 -10.57
N LEU A 969 -8.66 -19.55 -9.55
CA LEU A 969 -7.81 -18.62 -8.80
C LEU A 969 -6.64 -19.33 -8.08
N HIS A 970 -6.86 -20.53 -7.52
CA HIS A 970 -5.83 -21.32 -6.84
C HIS A 970 -4.66 -21.66 -7.77
N SER A 971 -5.00 -22.06 -8.99
CA SER A 971 -4.03 -22.46 -10.01
C SER A 971 -3.53 -21.30 -10.85
N ALA A 972 -4.07 -20.08 -10.67
CA ALA A 972 -3.71 -18.91 -11.43
C ALA A 972 -2.32 -18.40 -11.04
N LYS A 973 -1.66 -17.74 -11.99
CA LYS A 973 -0.41 -17.02 -11.72
C LYS A 973 -0.65 -15.66 -11.10
N ALA A 974 -1.69 -14.96 -11.54
CA ALA A 974 -2.08 -13.64 -11.04
C ALA A 974 -3.58 -13.41 -11.22
N ILE A 975 -4.11 -12.43 -10.50
CA ILE A 975 -5.53 -12.02 -10.55
C ILE A 975 -5.60 -10.54 -10.94
N VAL A 976 -6.43 -10.20 -11.92
CA VAL A 976 -6.66 -8.83 -12.37
C VAL A 976 -8.16 -8.56 -12.41
N SER A 977 -8.63 -7.55 -11.68
CA SER A 977 -10.06 -7.21 -11.56
C SER A 977 -10.31 -5.74 -11.95
N ASP A 978 -11.42 -5.46 -12.65
CA ASP A 978 -11.82 -4.07 -12.94
C ASP A 978 -12.48 -3.38 -11.72
N GLU A 979 -13.16 -4.15 -10.88
CA GLU A 979 -13.88 -3.71 -9.68
C GLU A 979 -13.38 -4.41 -8.40
N GLY A 980 -13.71 -3.82 -7.25
CA GLY A 980 -13.31 -4.30 -5.91
C GLY A 980 -12.41 -3.32 -5.14
N GLY A 981 -12.58 -3.26 -3.82
CA GLY A 981 -11.71 -2.57 -2.86
C GLY A 981 -10.75 -3.54 -2.15
N ILE A 982 -9.99 -3.04 -1.17
CA ILE A 982 -8.94 -3.82 -0.49
C ILE A 982 -9.47 -5.01 0.33
N THR A 983 -10.77 -5.01 0.63
CA THR A 983 -11.54 -6.07 1.31
C THR A 983 -12.38 -6.91 0.35
N SER A 984 -12.31 -6.64 -0.97
CA SER A 984 -13.07 -7.41 -1.95
C SER A 984 -12.60 -8.86 -2.03
N HIS A 985 -13.48 -9.73 -2.54
CA HIS A 985 -13.17 -11.15 -2.75
C HIS A 985 -11.85 -11.37 -3.50
N ALA A 986 -11.57 -10.59 -4.55
CA ALA A 986 -10.31 -10.67 -5.30
C ALA A 986 -9.08 -10.35 -4.43
N ALA A 987 -9.22 -9.42 -3.49
CA ALA A 987 -8.14 -8.98 -2.62
C ALA A 987 -7.88 -9.96 -1.47
N ILE A 988 -8.93 -10.47 -0.84
CA ILE A 988 -8.83 -11.46 0.24
C ILE A 988 -8.18 -12.74 -0.30
N VAL A 989 -8.70 -13.27 -1.41
CA VAL A 989 -8.22 -14.52 -2.01
C VAL A 989 -6.78 -14.40 -2.49
N ALA A 990 -6.42 -13.25 -3.08
CA ALA A 990 -5.04 -13.03 -3.50
C ALA A 990 -4.03 -13.08 -2.35
N ARG A 991 -4.39 -12.54 -1.17
CA ARG A 991 -3.55 -12.60 0.04
C ARG A 991 -3.42 -14.02 0.56
N GLU A 992 -4.54 -14.74 0.64
CA GLU A 992 -4.59 -16.12 1.11
C GLU A 992 -3.74 -17.05 0.23
N LEU A 993 -3.88 -16.90 -1.08
CA LEU A 993 -3.15 -17.70 -2.07
C LEU A 993 -1.73 -17.20 -2.36
N LYS A 994 -1.34 -16.06 -1.76
CA LYS A 994 -0.10 -15.34 -2.01
C LYS A 994 0.16 -15.11 -3.51
N LYS A 995 -0.87 -14.69 -4.24
CA LYS A 995 -0.83 -14.45 -5.69
C LYS A 995 -0.82 -12.96 -5.99
N PRO A 996 0.05 -12.50 -6.90
CA PRO A 996 0.01 -11.13 -7.40
C PRO A 996 -1.40 -10.74 -7.85
N CYS A 997 -1.93 -9.64 -7.31
CA CYS A 997 -3.28 -9.21 -7.59
C CYS A 997 -3.41 -7.71 -7.73
N ILE A 998 -4.06 -7.30 -8.83
CA ILE A 998 -4.35 -5.90 -9.14
C ILE A 998 -5.85 -5.77 -9.32
N ILE A 999 -6.49 -4.97 -8.46
CA ILE A 999 -7.93 -4.71 -8.47
C ILE A 999 -8.20 -3.27 -8.92
N GLY A 1000 -9.43 -2.98 -9.30
CA GLY A 1000 -9.80 -1.61 -9.67
C GLY A 1000 -9.16 -1.12 -10.97
N THR A 1001 -8.75 -2.00 -11.88
CA THR A 1001 -8.06 -1.64 -13.14
C THR A 1001 -8.96 -0.90 -14.15
N LYS A 1002 -10.28 -1.00 -14.01
CA LYS A 1002 -11.34 -0.36 -14.82
C LYS A 1002 -11.40 -0.72 -16.31
N ILE A 1003 -10.31 -1.20 -16.89
CA ILE A 1003 -10.14 -1.41 -18.33
C ILE A 1003 -9.51 -2.76 -18.69
N ALA A 1004 -9.08 -3.59 -17.73
CA ALA A 1004 -8.32 -4.80 -18.03
C ALA A 1004 -9.13 -5.79 -18.87
N THR A 1005 -10.42 -5.97 -18.59
CA THR A 1005 -11.31 -6.86 -19.38
C THR A 1005 -11.54 -6.37 -20.82
N LYS A 1006 -11.29 -5.09 -21.07
CA LYS A 1006 -11.45 -4.43 -22.38
C LYS A 1006 -10.18 -4.46 -23.22
N VAL A 1007 -9.02 -4.54 -22.57
CA VAL A 1007 -7.70 -4.48 -23.23
C VAL A 1007 -7.10 -5.87 -23.41
N LEU A 1008 -7.25 -6.77 -22.44
CA LEU A 1008 -6.68 -8.10 -22.45
C LEU A 1008 -7.65 -9.13 -23.04
N LYS A 1009 -7.15 -9.97 -23.95
CA LYS A 1009 -7.89 -11.05 -24.58
C LYS A 1009 -7.37 -12.42 -24.13
N ASP A 1010 -8.20 -13.45 -24.32
CA ASP A 1010 -7.82 -14.84 -24.06
C ASP A 1010 -6.55 -15.24 -24.84
N GLY A 1011 -5.55 -15.71 -24.09
CA GLY A 1011 -4.25 -16.16 -24.60
C GLY A 1011 -3.16 -15.09 -24.68
N ASP A 1012 -3.45 -13.81 -24.44
CA ASP A 1012 -2.43 -12.75 -24.42
C ASP A 1012 -1.37 -13.05 -23.35
N LEU A 1013 -0.09 -13.05 -23.71
CA LEU A 1013 1.00 -13.17 -22.75
C LEU A 1013 1.23 -11.82 -22.07
N VAL A 1014 1.07 -11.78 -20.74
CA VAL A 1014 1.23 -10.57 -19.94
C VAL A 1014 2.17 -10.80 -18.75
N GLU A 1015 2.82 -9.72 -18.32
CA GLU A 1015 3.53 -9.57 -17.06
C GLU A 1015 2.67 -8.76 -16.10
N VAL A 1016 2.21 -9.36 -15.00
CA VAL A 1016 1.52 -8.67 -13.93
C VAL A 1016 2.56 -8.33 -12.87
N ASP A 1017 2.92 -7.05 -12.75
CA ASP A 1017 3.74 -6.50 -11.69
C ASP A 1017 2.86 -5.79 -10.66
N ALA A 1018 2.33 -6.59 -9.74
CA ALA A 1018 1.51 -6.09 -8.64
C ALA A 1018 2.36 -5.35 -7.58
N ASN A 1019 3.70 -5.32 -7.63
CA ASN A 1019 4.46 -4.46 -6.70
C ASN A 1019 4.21 -2.97 -6.96
N ILE A 1020 3.94 -2.64 -8.23
CA ILE A 1020 3.70 -1.27 -8.69
C ILE A 1020 2.31 -1.10 -9.33
N GLY A 1021 1.46 -2.13 -9.23
CA GLY A 1021 0.07 -2.08 -9.69
C GLY A 1021 -0.09 -2.07 -11.22
N ILE A 1022 0.78 -2.76 -11.96
CA ILE A 1022 0.82 -2.72 -13.43
C ILE A 1022 0.64 -4.11 -14.08
N VAL A 1023 -0.05 -4.18 -15.22
CA VAL A 1023 -0.10 -5.34 -16.12
C VAL A 1023 0.45 -4.95 -17.50
N LYS A 1024 1.54 -5.56 -17.93
CA LYS A 1024 2.21 -5.31 -19.20
C LYS A 1024 1.96 -6.44 -20.20
N ILE A 1025 1.48 -6.14 -21.39
CA ILE A 1025 1.33 -7.08 -22.50
C ILE A 1025 2.71 -7.33 -23.12
N LEU A 1026 3.14 -8.58 -23.10
CA LEU A 1026 4.41 -9.04 -23.67
C LEU A 1026 4.22 -9.57 -25.10
N GLU A 1027 3.15 -10.32 -25.34
CA GLU A 1027 2.81 -10.86 -26.65
C GLU A 1027 1.28 -10.96 -26.76
N LYS A 1028 0.70 -10.47 -27.86
CA LYS A 1028 -0.73 -10.65 -28.12
C LYS A 1028 -0.98 -11.97 -28.82
N ASN A 1029 -2.02 -12.70 -28.42
CA ASN A 1029 -2.39 -13.94 -29.09
C ASN A 1029 -2.81 -13.65 -30.55
N LYS A 1030 -2.30 -14.44 -31.51
CA LYS A 1030 -2.54 -14.24 -32.95
C LYS A 1030 -3.71 -15.04 -33.53
N GLU A 1031 -4.39 -15.85 -32.72
CA GLU A 1031 -5.57 -16.58 -33.20
C GLU A 1031 -6.88 -15.84 -32.89
N ILE A 1032 -7.70 -15.76 -33.94
CA ILE A 1032 -9.04 -15.16 -34.08
C ILE A 1032 -9.04 -13.63 -34.31
N SER A 1033 -8.59 -13.24 -35.52
CA SER A 1033 -9.18 -12.14 -36.28
C SER A 1033 -10.48 -12.60 -36.93
#